data_AF-A0A9P4X111-F1
#
_entry.id   AF-A0A9P4X111-F1
#
_cell.length_a   1.000
_cell.length_b   1.000
_cell.length_c   1.000
_cell.angle_alpha   90.00
_cell.angle_beta   90.00
_cell.angle_gamma   90.00
#
_symmetry.space_group_name_H-M   'P 1'
#
loop_
_entity.id
_entity.type
_entity.pdbx_description
1 polymer ?
#
loop_
_entity_poly.entity_id
_entity_poly.type
_entity_poly.pdbx_seq_one_letter_code
_entity_poly.pdbx_strand_id
1 'polypeptide(L)'
;LARWETAPVYPGNQERLLQEIVGHGGDGRHEWTYDEIHSMKFLDCLVKETQRLHSPSFQTARNARQDVVLPGGYLIPKGSTVISCFPSMHTNPKYWENPTRFDPDRWTERDAAAKASQSGAYTPFAAGRRGCVGFNLALAEVKIVLIELIYHYHFEIDSPEPVVYDPDFLSFVTGAAVDSKAQGGRQRISINDGWRFWRSPMNPDGLLYDARPDTVNLTDVTILKPWVLPSANMFIQDPANHHKRPAEEPDVHIPYVEASFDDSTWESVSLPHDWAIAGPFYTDDNPIVSGGMGRLPTFGVGWYRKTISMSHEDKGKNLYLEIDGAMSYPIVWVNGKIVGGWPYGYNSFQLDLTPYMNVGDNQLAIRLDNPNESSRWYPGGGIYRDVWLITVASTHVGQWGTFITSRDISARSATLDLAVEVQNNGDTKSKIDVTTDVHEYDVKTGQIGAKVAAFPQYTVLVAAGKTASHTTTTAVKKPLLWGPPPFQTPNLYMAVTKLHSGSQVIDTFETRFGIRTFAYEPDKGLIVNGEHIPIRGTNQHHDLGALGAAYNHRAQQRHLDILQSFGSNAIRMSHNPPAPGLMDLADEMGFLVMDEIFDCWVLGKTTNDFHLIFPDWHEPDLRAFIQRDRNHPSIFVWSVGNEVGEQQTGDDGAKVAQELVDIAHDMDPTRPVTASMNSAHPNQPFPVVMDVLSLNYQGQGIRDTPNYSQLGGIGTPPAYPAFHGNFSRKMLESSESASALSSRGTFIFPVLEQGDSAPVNDTSGGNFTTFQVSAYELYSADYGSSADKEFRSLDQNPYVAGEFVWTGWDYLGEPTPYNVRSSYSGIVDLAGFPKERFYIYQSRWQPDLRMAHILPHWTWPDRVGKVTPVHVFSSGDEAELFVNGKSQGRQTKEPLTYRFRWDKVVYHPGELHVVTYKDGKVWAKDTVQTAGEPARLRLTADRSKIAADGLDLSYLSVEVLDHQGRFVPQATNAITFSVSGVGQLVATDNGDPSDYVSFPSPKRHAYSGRALAIVKGEKGQPGKVVVEASADGLTSSKVTLHTIS
;
A
#
# COMPACT_ATOMS: atom_id res chain seq x y z
N LEU A 1 2.55 32.15 11.76
CA LEU A 1 3.63 32.82 12.53
C LEU A 1 4.30 33.90 11.70
N ALA A 2 4.63 33.62 10.45
CA ALA A 2 4.79 34.63 9.40
C ALA A 2 3.52 34.60 8.52
N ARG A 3 2.75 35.69 8.50
CA ARG A 3 1.81 35.94 7.40
C ARG A 3 2.61 36.62 6.29
N TRP A 4 3.37 35.82 5.55
CA TRP A 4 4.29 36.28 4.51
C TRP A 4 3.56 37.03 3.40
N GLU A 5 2.24 36.81 3.25
CA GLU A 5 1.35 37.59 2.38
C GLU A 5 1.31 39.09 2.75
N THR A 6 1.70 39.48 3.96
CA THR A 6 1.74 40.91 4.34
C THR A 6 2.79 41.73 3.58
N ALA A 7 3.84 41.10 3.03
CA ALA A 7 4.83 41.77 2.21
C ALA A 7 4.28 42.23 0.85
N PRO A 8 3.56 41.39 0.06
CA PRO A 8 2.93 41.80 -1.19
C PRO A 8 1.58 42.52 -1.02
N VAL A 9 0.83 42.28 0.07
CA VAL A 9 -0.48 42.92 0.29
C VAL A 9 -0.39 44.44 0.46
N TYR A 10 0.73 44.94 0.97
CA TYR A 10 0.97 46.37 1.17
C TYR A 10 2.07 46.86 0.23
N PRO A 11 1.74 47.67 -0.80
CA PRO A 11 2.68 48.04 -1.86
C PRO A 11 3.99 48.63 -1.33
N GLY A 12 5.13 48.18 -1.89
CA GLY A 12 6.46 48.70 -1.59
C GLY A 12 7.19 48.01 -0.44
N ASN A 13 6.52 47.21 0.40
CA ASN A 13 7.17 46.54 1.52
C ASN A 13 8.04 45.36 1.07
N GLN A 14 7.59 44.60 0.06
CA GLN A 14 8.37 43.51 -0.53
C GLN A 14 9.70 44.01 -1.12
N GLU A 15 9.65 45.09 -1.92
CA GLU A 15 10.85 45.67 -2.54
C GLU A 15 11.80 46.24 -1.48
N ARG A 16 11.25 46.88 -0.44
CA ARG A 16 12.02 47.48 0.64
C ARG A 16 12.69 46.43 1.53
N LEU A 17 12.03 45.28 1.75
CA LEU A 17 12.63 44.14 2.44
C LEU A 17 13.69 43.45 1.57
N LEU A 18 13.42 43.23 0.29
CA LEU A 18 14.41 42.69 -0.65
C LEU A 18 15.66 43.58 -0.71
N GLN A 19 15.50 44.90 -0.76
CA GLN A 19 16.61 45.85 -0.69
C GLN A 19 17.41 45.73 0.62
N GLU A 20 16.76 45.55 1.77
CA GLU A 20 17.46 45.34 3.03
C GLU A 20 18.24 44.01 3.04
N ILE A 21 17.64 42.92 2.53
CA ILE A 21 18.28 41.60 2.41
C ILE A 21 19.53 41.67 1.52
N VAL A 22 19.39 42.25 0.32
CA VAL A 22 20.52 42.44 -0.61
C VAL A 22 21.58 43.37 -0.01
N GLY A 23 21.17 44.41 0.71
CA GLY A 23 22.07 45.33 1.41
C GLY A 23 22.90 44.67 2.52
N HIS A 24 22.47 43.52 3.03
CA HIS A 24 23.20 42.70 4.00
C HIS A 24 23.94 41.52 3.36
N GLY A 25 24.08 41.49 2.02
CA GLY A 25 24.88 40.49 1.32
C GLY A 25 24.12 39.25 0.84
N GLY A 26 22.79 39.27 0.85
CA GLY A 26 21.97 38.18 0.31
C GLY A 26 22.21 37.97 -1.17
N ASP A 27 22.60 36.75 -1.55
CA ASP A 27 22.89 36.33 -2.93
C ASP A 27 22.16 35.03 -3.35
N GLY A 28 21.31 34.48 -2.48
CA GLY A 28 20.54 33.25 -2.69
C GLY A 28 21.27 31.98 -2.27
N ARG A 29 22.48 32.12 -1.71
CA ARG A 29 23.26 31.04 -1.08
C ARG A 29 23.90 31.48 0.24
N HIS A 30 23.68 32.73 0.64
CA HIS A 30 24.22 33.35 1.83
C HIS A 30 23.77 32.61 3.11
N GLU A 31 24.72 32.12 3.91
CA GLU A 31 24.44 31.52 5.21
C GLU A 31 24.30 32.61 6.27
N TRP A 32 23.07 32.89 6.68
CA TRP A 32 22.77 33.96 7.64
C TRP A 32 23.18 33.61 9.07
N THR A 33 23.97 34.46 9.71
CA THR A 33 24.24 34.37 11.14
C THR A 33 23.09 34.96 11.97
N TYR A 34 23.00 34.54 13.23
CA TYR A 34 22.00 35.07 14.17
C TYR A 34 22.08 36.61 14.27
N ASP A 35 23.29 37.18 14.36
CA ASP A 35 23.47 38.62 14.51
C ASP A 35 23.07 39.39 13.23
N GLU A 36 23.34 38.85 12.05
CA GLU A 36 22.94 39.46 10.77
C GLU A 36 21.41 39.55 10.66
N ILE A 37 20.71 38.45 10.94
CA ILE A 37 19.23 38.40 10.94
C ILE A 37 18.64 39.41 11.91
N HIS A 38 19.28 39.61 13.07
CA HIS A 38 18.82 40.55 14.09
C HIS A 38 19.24 42.00 13.81
N SER A 39 20.17 42.23 12.89
CA SER A 39 20.60 43.57 12.47
C SER A 39 19.69 44.21 11.42
N MET A 40 18.93 43.39 10.67
CA MET A 40 17.93 43.84 9.69
C MET A 40 16.74 44.50 10.39
N LYS A 41 16.69 45.84 10.31
CA LYS A 41 15.73 46.66 11.07
C LYS A 41 14.35 46.64 10.44
N PHE A 42 14.25 46.70 9.12
CA PHE A 42 12.97 46.72 8.43
C PHE A 42 12.28 45.35 8.51
N LEU A 43 13.03 44.25 8.37
CA LEU A 43 12.55 42.90 8.64
C LEU A 43 11.94 42.77 10.04
N ASP A 44 12.62 43.29 11.07
CA ASP A 44 12.12 43.26 12.45
C ASP A 44 10.85 44.10 12.65
N CYS A 45 10.78 45.27 12.02
CA CYS A 45 9.59 46.14 12.02
C CYS A 45 8.40 45.48 11.32
N LEU A 46 8.64 44.84 10.16
CA LEU A 46 7.63 44.14 9.39
C LEU A 46 7.04 42.97 10.20
N VAL A 47 7.89 42.12 10.79
CA VAL A 47 7.46 40.99 11.63
C VAL A 47 6.62 41.46 12.83
N LYS A 48 7.02 42.54 13.50
CA LYS A 48 6.27 43.09 14.64
C LYS A 48 4.90 43.60 14.24
N GLU A 49 4.80 44.27 13.09
CA GLU A 49 3.51 44.79 12.62
C GLU A 49 2.59 43.66 12.16
N THR A 50 3.13 42.64 11.49
CA THR A 50 2.40 41.41 11.17
C THR A 50 1.88 40.73 12.43
N GLN A 51 2.70 40.62 13.48
CA GLN A 51 2.29 40.05 14.75
C GLN A 51 1.25 40.90 15.51
N ARG A 52 1.24 42.23 15.32
CA ARG A 52 0.24 43.11 15.93
C ARG A 52 -1.14 42.93 15.28
N LEU A 53 -1.20 42.92 13.95
CA LEU A 53 -2.48 42.81 13.23
C LEU A 53 -2.96 41.38 13.06
N HIS A 54 -2.03 40.43 13.01
CA HIS A 54 -2.29 39.01 12.79
C HIS A 54 -1.59 38.15 13.84
N SER A 55 -1.93 38.42 15.10
CA SER A 55 -1.32 37.76 16.26
C SER A 55 -1.37 36.22 16.13
N PRO A 56 -0.22 35.53 16.26
CA PRO A 56 -0.14 34.07 16.17
C PRO A 56 -0.86 33.36 17.32
N SER A 57 -1.16 34.07 18.40
CA SER A 57 -2.07 33.63 19.45
C SER A 57 -3.29 34.56 19.49
N PHE A 58 -4.49 33.99 19.59
CA PHE A 58 -5.73 34.75 19.70
C PHE A 58 -6.08 35.11 21.15
N GLN A 59 -5.63 34.31 22.13
CA GLN A 59 -5.91 34.52 23.54
C GLN A 59 -4.91 33.84 24.48
N THR A 60 -4.77 34.37 25.70
CA THR A 60 -4.17 33.62 26.82
C THR A 60 -5.12 33.54 28.00
N ALA A 61 -5.23 32.34 28.58
CA ALA A 61 -5.99 32.08 29.80
C ALA A 61 -5.10 32.25 31.04
N ARG A 62 -5.66 32.83 32.10
CA ARG A 62 -5.05 32.98 33.43
C ARG A 62 -6.09 32.69 34.50
N ASN A 63 -5.75 31.86 35.47
CA ASN A 63 -6.65 31.59 36.60
C ASN A 63 -6.41 32.63 37.71
N ALA A 64 -7.48 33.33 38.11
CA ALA A 64 -7.46 34.24 39.25
C ALA A 64 -7.24 33.42 40.54
N ARG A 65 -6.10 33.61 41.22
CA ARG A 65 -5.79 32.87 42.47
C ARG A 65 -6.44 33.45 43.72
N GLN A 66 -7.00 34.64 43.57
CA GLN A 66 -7.72 35.40 44.58
C GLN A 66 -8.73 36.30 43.85
N ASP A 67 -9.65 36.90 44.61
CA ASP A 67 -10.54 37.93 44.09
C ASP A 67 -9.72 39.11 43.56
N VAL A 68 -10.01 39.56 42.33
CA VAL A 68 -9.34 40.68 41.66
C VAL A 68 -10.40 41.70 41.26
N VAL A 69 -10.32 42.91 41.80
CA VAL A 69 -11.18 44.02 41.36
C VAL A 69 -10.45 44.81 40.27
N LEU A 70 -11.00 44.82 39.05
CA LEU A 70 -10.49 45.61 37.95
C LEU A 70 -10.80 47.11 38.14
N PRO A 71 -10.02 48.01 37.49
CA PRO A 71 -10.39 49.42 37.38
C PRO A 71 -11.83 49.57 36.87
N GLY A 72 -12.66 50.33 37.58
CA GLY A 72 -14.11 50.43 37.33
C GLY A 72 -14.99 49.59 38.27
N GLY A 73 -14.39 48.87 39.23
CA GLY A 73 -15.12 48.16 40.29
C GLY A 73 -15.60 46.76 39.93
N TYR A 74 -15.20 46.22 38.76
CA TYR A 74 -15.60 44.89 38.32
C TYR A 74 -14.81 43.80 39.06
N LEU A 75 -15.51 42.96 39.82
CA LEU A 75 -14.92 41.85 40.57
C LEU A 75 -14.74 40.61 39.68
N ILE A 76 -13.51 40.10 39.62
CA ILE A 76 -13.16 38.77 39.11
C ILE A 76 -12.95 37.85 40.32
N PRO A 77 -13.84 36.87 40.57
CA PRO A 77 -13.70 35.96 41.69
C PRO A 77 -12.46 35.07 41.63
N LYS A 78 -11.97 34.64 42.80
CA LYS A 78 -11.00 33.55 42.93
C LYS A 78 -11.50 32.30 42.22
N GLY A 79 -10.65 31.71 41.39
CA GLY A 79 -10.93 30.52 40.60
C GLY A 79 -11.40 30.79 39.18
N SER A 80 -11.78 32.04 38.85
CA SER A 80 -12.18 32.40 37.49
C SER A 80 -11.03 32.30 36.50
N THR A 81 -11.31 31.76 35.31
CA THR A 81 -10.42 31.82 34.15
C THR A 81 -10.63 33.13 33.42
N VAL A 82 -9.60 33.97 33.40
CA VAL A 82 -9.58 35.24 32.66
C VAL A 82 -8.87 35.02 31.33
N ILE A 83 -9.54 35.40 30.25
CA ILE A 83 -9.05 35.25 28.89
C ILE A 83 -8.82 36.65 28.31
N SER A 84 -7.60 36.95 27.89
CA SER A 84 -7.27 38.23 27.23
C SER A 84 -7.43 38.10 25.71
N CYS A 85 -8.21 38.98 25.08
CA CYS A 85 -8.41 39.03 23.64
C CYS A 85 -7.32 39.91 22.98
N PHE A 86 -6.26 39.28 22.46
CA PHE A 86 -5.13 40.01 21.88
C PHE A 86 -5.47 40.86 20.65
N PRO A 87 -6.28 40.40 19.68
CA PRO A 87 -6.65 41.23 18.53
C PRO A 87 -7.30 42.56 18.94
N SER A 88 -8.19 42.54 19.95
CA SER A 88 -8.84 43.75 20.48
C SER A 88 -7.85 44.68 21.20
N MET A 89 -6.83 44.13 21.85
CA MET A 89 -5.79 44.92 22.52
C MET A 89 -4.84 45.57 21.51
N HIS A 90 -4.40 44.81 20.50
CA HIS A 90 -3.44 45.25 19.49
C HIS A 90 -4.01 46.23 18.47
N THR A 91 -5.34 46.34 18.39
CA THR A 91 -6.06 47.29 17.53
C THR A 91 -6.82 48.36 18.33
N ASN A 92 -6.53 48.50 19.63
CA ASN A 92 -7.20 49.49 20.46
C ASN A 92 -6.76 50.92 20.10
N PRO A 93 -7.68 51.81 19.66
CA PRO A 93 -7.34 53.18 19.22
C PRO A 93 -6.79 54.06 20.36
N LYS A 94 -6.94 53.66 21.63
CA LYS A 94 -6.31 54.35 22.77
C LYS A 94 -4.78 54.28 22.73
N TYR A 95 -4.22 53.22 22.16
CA TYR A 95 -2.77 52.97 22.17
C TYR A 95 -2.14 53.03 20.78
N TRP A 96 -2.95 52.95 19.72
CA TRP A 96 -2.48 52.85 18.34
C TRP A 96 -3.18 53.89 17.45
N GLU A 97 -2.40 54.76 16.83
CA GLU A 97 -2.89 55.67 15.78
C GLU A 97 -3.12 54.88 14.48
N ASN A 98 -4.31 55.04 13.87
CA ASN A 98 -4.75 54.23 12.72
C ASN A 98 -4.60 52.72 12.98
N PRO A 99 -5.30 52.16 13.99
CA PRO A 99 -4.98 50.85 14.57
C PRO A 99 -5.12 49.67 13.60
N THR A 100 -5.94 49.78 12.57
CA THR A 100 -6.19 48.72 11.57
C THR A 100 -5.28 48.83 10.35
N ARG A 101 -4.56 49.94 10.18
CA ARG A 101 -3.59 50.10 9.08
C ARG A 101 -2.32 49.33 9.43
N PHE A 102 -1.86 48.50 8.49
CA PHE A 102 -0.54 47.88 8.53
C PHE A 102 0.53 48.93 8.24
N ASP A 103 1.36 49.21 9.23
CA ASP A 103 2.40 50.22 9.17
C ASP A 103 3.67 49.72 9.89
N PRO A 104 4.64 49.13 9.16
CA PRO A 104 5.91 48.70 9.75
C PRO A 104 6.71 49.86 10.35
N ASP A 105 6.60 51.06 9.79
CA ASP A 105 7.40 52.21 10.21
C ASP A 105 7.06 52.68 11.64
N ARG A 106 5.90 52.24 12.16
CA ARG A 106 5.49 52.40 13.56
C ARG A 106 6.52 51.86 14.57
N TRP A 107 7.35 50.90 14.16
CA TRP A 107 8.34 50.26 15.01
C TRP A 107 9.75 50.82 14.88
N THR A 108 9.94 51.86 14.06
CA THR A 108 11.26 52.47 13.79
C THR A 108 11.83 53.23 14.99
N GLU A 109 10.98 53.75 15.87
CA GLU A 109 11.42 54.40 17.10
C GLU A 109 12.08 53.39 18.05
N ARG A 110 13.26 53.77 18.54
CA ARG A 110 13.96 53.00 19.57
C ARG A 110 13.04 52.87 20.80
N ASP A 111 12.83 51.62 21.23
CA ASP A 111 11.98 51.22 22.35
C ASP A 111 10.45 51.23 22.12
N ALA A 112 9.95 51.45 20.89
CA ALA A 112 8.50 51.41 20.60
C ALA A 112 7.85 50.09 21.06
N ALA A 113 8.46 48.95 20.72
CA ALA A 113 8.01 47.63 21.15
C ALA A 113 8.05 47.45 22.67
N ALA A 114 9.10 47.95 23.33
CA ALA A 114 9.21 47.85 24.79
C ALA A 114 8.14 48.69 25.49
N LYS A 115 7.89 49.93 25.05
CA LYS A 115 6.82 50.80 25.56
C LYS A 115 5.44 50.17 25.36
N ALA A 116 5.17 49.62 24.18
CA ALA A 116 3.90 48.97 23.86
C ALA A 116 3.69 47.67 24.65
N SER A 117 4.74 46.88 24.90
CA SER A 117 4.63 45.69 25.75
C SER A 117 4.48 46.03 27.23
N GLN A 118 5.12 47.10 27.73
CA GLN A 118 4.96 47.55 29.11
C GLN A 118 3.52 48.02 29.42
N SER A 119 2.85 48.66 28.47
CA SER A 119 1.44 49.05 28.60
C SER A 119 0.45 47.91 28.32
N GLY A 120 0.94 46.74 27.89
CA GLY A 120 0.11 45.63 27.42
C GLY A 120 -0.55 45.86 26.06
N ALA A 121 -0.25 46.97 25.38
CA ALA A 121 -0.79 47.28 24.05
C ALA A 121 -0.25 46.34 22.96
N TYR A 122 0.92 45.74 23.16
CA TYR A 122 1.52 44.75 22.27
C TYR A 122 1.94 43.48 23.02
N THR A 123 1.30 42.35 22.70
CA THR A 123 1.54 41.02 23.30
C THR A 123 1.21 39.94 22.27
N PRO A 124 2.14 39.61 21.36
CA PRO A 124 1.86 38.71 20.23
C PRO A 124 1.77 37.22 20.62
N PHE A 125 2.24 36.86 21.81
CA PHE A 125 2.26 35.47 22.29
C PHE A 125 1.80 35.33 23.74
N ALA A 126 2.59 35.83 24.68
CA ALA A 126 2.28 35.77 26.10
C ALA A 126 3.09 36.81 26.86
N ALA A 127 2.58 37.25 28.00
CA ALA A 127 3.29 38.12 28.94
C ALA A 127 3.56 37.38 30.28
N GLY A 128 4.71 37.69 30.89
CA GLY A 128 5.07 37.27 32.25
C GLY A 128 6.17 36.20 32.35
N ARG A 129 6.48 35.78 33.59
CA ARG A 129 7.61 34.88 33.95
C ARG A 129 7.54 33.44 33.38
N ARG A 130 6.49 33.10 32.64
CA ARG A 130 6.29 31.78 31.98
C ARG A 130 6.20 31.92 30.45
N GLY A 131 6.90 32.91 29.88
CA GLY A 131 7.04 33.03 28.43
C GLY A 131 7.68 31.76 27.84
N CYS A 132 7.33 31.44 26.58
CA CYS A 132 7.91 30.29 25.88
C CYS A 132 9.43 30.44 25.79
N VAL A 133 10.18 29.43 26.26
CA VAL A 133 11.65 29.42 26.18
C VAL A 133 12.13 29.39 24.71
N GLY A 134 11.33 28.81 23.81
CA GLY A 134 11.61 28.76 22.37
C GLY A 134 11.26 30.04 21.59
N PHE A 135 10.81 31.12 22.25
CA PHE A 135 10.34 32.32 21.55
C PHE A 135 11.40 32.95 20.64
N ASN A 136 12.65 33.06 21.11
CA ASN A 136 13.73 33.64 20.32
C ASN A 136 14.12 32.75 19.12
N LEU A 137 14.02 31.42 19.26
CA LEU A 137 14.23 30.49 18.16
C LEU A 137 13.14 30.63 17.10
N ALA A 138 11.86 30.66 17.52
CA ALA A 138 10.74 30.83 16.60
C ALA A 138 10.79 32.17 15.84
N LEU A 139 11.25 33.25 16.48
CA LEU A 139 11.47 34.53 15.79
C LEU A 139 12.60 34.45 14.77
N ALA A 140 13.70 33.75 15.09
CA ALA A 140 14.79 33.57 14.15
C ALA A 140 14.34 32.74 12.93
N GLU A 141 13.62 31.65 13.14
CA GLU A 141 13.05 30.81 12.06
C GLU A 141 12.12 31.61 11.16
N VAL A 142 11.20 32.40 11.73
CA VAL A 142 10.28 33.26 10.95
C VAL A 142 11.04 34.26 10.08
N LYS A 143 12.11 34.85 10.61
CA LYS A 143 12.93 35.81 9.88
C LYS A 143 13.71 35.13 8.75
N ILE A 144 14.33 33.98 9.00
CA ILE A 144 15.04 33.20 7.97
C ILE A 144 14.08 32.83 6.84
N VAL A 145 12.91 32.25 7.17
CA VAL A 145 11.92 31.87 6.15
C VAL A 145 11.49 33.08 5.32
N LEU A 146 11.24 34.23 5.94
CA LEU A 146 10.83 35.42 5.20
C LEU A 146 11.95 35.97 4.30
N ILE A 147 13.21 35.89 4.74
CA ILE A 147 14.37 36.24 3.92
C ILE A 147 14.44 35.33 2.68
N GLU A 148 14.40 34.01 2.87
CA GLU A 148 14.46 33.03 1.78
C GLU A 148 13.31 33.20 0.79
N LEU A 149 12.09 33.41 1.28
CA LEU A 149 10.92 33.60 0.44
C LEU A 149 11.02 34.88 -0.41
N ILE A 150 11.34 36.02 0.20
CA ILE A 150 11.40 37.31 -0.51
C ILE A 150 12.60 37.39 -1.45
N TYR A 151 13.69 36.70 -1.12
CA TYR A 151 14.86 36.64 -1.99
C TYR A 151 14.62 35.79 -3.25
N HIS A 152 14.02 34.60 -3.08
CA HIS A 152 13.85 33.65 -4.18
C HIS A 152 12.58 33.84 -5.00
N TYR A 153 11.58 34.54 -4.45
CA TYR A 153 10.26 34.66 -5.06
C TYR A 153 9.76 36.11 -5.02
N HIS A 154 9.09 36.51 -6.10
CA HIS A 154 8.29 37.73 -6.13
C HIS A 154 6.83 37.34 -5.92
N PHE A 155 6.23 37.80 -4.83
CA PHE A 155 4.82 37.50 -4.56
C PHE A 155 3.92 38.57 -5.18
N GLU A 156 2.85 38.12 -5.82
CA GLU A 156 1.77 38.93 -6.35
C GLU A 156 0.44 38.43 -5.77
N ILE A 157 -0.52 39.34 -5.58
CA ILE A 157 -1.87 38.97 -5.15
C ILE A 157 -2.62 38.44 -6.38
N ASP A 158 -2.91 37.14 -6.41
CA ASP A 158 -3.61 36.48 -7.53
C ASP A 158 -5.06 37.00 -7.71
N SER A 159 -5.74 37.36 -6.62
CA SER A 159 -7.05 38.01 -6.66
C SER A 159 -7.26 38.97 -5.47
N PRO A 160 -7.82 40.17 -5.69
CA PRO A 160 -8.23 41.07 -4.61
C PRO A 160 -9.50 40.61 -3.87
N GLU A 161 -10.16 39.55 -4.33
CA GLU A 161 -11.36 39.02 -3.68
C GLU A 161 -11.02 38.27 -2.38
N PRO A 162 -11.81 38.42 -1.30
CA PRO A 162 -11.59 37.66 -0.08
C PRO A 162 -11.73 36.16 -0.38
N VAL A 163 -10.75 35.37 0.07
CA VAL A 163 -10.92 33.90 0.12
C VAL A 163 -12.09 33.60 1.05
N VAL A 164 -13.18 33.09 0.49
CA VAL A 164 -14.32 32.62 1.28
C VAL A 164 -13.89 31.32 1.94
N TYR A 165 -13.59 31.38 3.24
CA TYR A 165 -13.35 30.19 4.03
C TYR A 165 -14.64 29.37 4.11
N ASP A 166 -14.53 28.07 3.84
CA ASP A 166 -15.60 27.11 4.11
C ASP A 166 -15.94 27.15 5.61
N PRO A 167 -17.20 27.44 6.00
CA PRO A 167 -17.62 27.44 7.41
C PRO A 167 -17.37 26.10 8.13
N ASP A 168 -17.18 24.99 7.40
CA ASP A 168 -16.88 23.68 7.99
C ASP A 168 -15.45 23.55 8.51
N PHE A 169 -14.56 24.52 8.24
CA PHE A 169 -13.19 24.55 8.76
C PHE A 169 -13.10 24.55 10.31
N LEU A 170 -14.16 24.96 11.02
CA LEU A 170 -14.22 24.94 12.49
C LEU A 170 -14.81 23.64 13.09
N SER A 171 -15.38 22.74 12.28
CA SER A 171 -15.96 21.48 12.75
C SER A 171 -14.90 20.44 13.19
N PHE A 172 -13.65 20.62 12.75
CA PHE A 172 -12.51 19.76 13.07
C PHE A 172 -12.09 19.74 14.56
N VAL A 173 -12.57 20.68 15.39
CA VAL A 173 -12.09 20.82 16.78
C VAL A 173 -12.87 19.95 17.77
N THR A 174 -14.02 19.37 17.40
CA THR A 174 -14.90 18.67 18.37
C THR A 174 -14.94 17.15 18.30
N GLY A 175 -14.18 16.48 17.42
CA GLY A 175 -13.99 15.02 17.49
C GLY A 175 -15.28 14.20 17.57
N ALA A 176 -16.38 14.69 17.00
CA ALA A 176 -17.57 13.90 16.79
C ALA A 176 -17.38 13.19 15.44
N ALA A 177 -17.34 11.86 15.46
CA ALA A 177 -17.50 11.06 14.26
C ALA A 177 -18.68 11.65 13.48
N VAL A 178 -18.44 12.04 12.22
CA VAL A 178 -19.51 12.34 11.30
C VAL A 178 -20.13 10.99 10.98
N ASP A 179 -21.05 10.59 11.84
CA ASP A 179 -22.06 9.59 11.55
C ASP A 179 -22.89 10.21 10.42
N SER A 180 -22.44 10.04 9.18
CA SER A 180 -23.14 10.52 8.00
C SER A 180 -24.37 9.64 7.79
N LYS A 181 -25.36 9.79 8.67
CA LYS A 181 -26.75 9.59 8.28
C LYS A 181 -27.07 10.66 7.23
N ALA A 182 -26.61 10.43 6.00
CA ALA A 182 -27.15 11.13 4.85
C ALA A 182 -28.66 10.91 4.88
N GLN A 183 -29.41 11.99 5.05
CA GLN A 183 -30.86 11.97 5.00
C GLN A 183 -31.29 11.46 3.61
N GLY A 184 -31.66 10.18 3.53
CA GLY A 184 -32.15 9.51 2.32
C GLY A 184 -31.06 9.18 1.28
N GLY A 185 -30.41 8.01 1.41
CA GLY A 185 -29.41 7.53 0.44
C GLY A 185 -28.89 6.13 0.76
N ARG A 186 -27.93 5.65 -0.05
CA ARG A 186 -27.19 4.40 0.16
C ARG A 186 -26.38 4.44 1.44
N GLN A 187 -26.36 3.32 2.15
CA GLN A 187 -25.46 3.08 3.28
C GLN A 187 -24.58 1.88 2.93
N ARG A 188 -23.27 2.01 3.12
CA ARG A 188 -22.29 0.92 3.04
C ARG A 188 -21.51 0.92 4.35
N ILE A 189 -21.82 -0.04 5.22
CA ILE A 189 -21.32 -0.06 6.61
C ILE A 189 -20.42 -1.29 6.76
N SER A 190 -19.18 -1.09 7.21
CA SER A 190 -18.34 -2.22 7.60
C SER A 190 -18.96 -2.90 8.81
N ILE A 191 -19.09 -4.23 8.74
CA ILE A 191 -19.58 -5.05 9.85
C ILE A 191 -18.48 -5.92 10.44
N ASN A 192 -17.22 -5.49 10.30
CA ASN A 192 -16.03 -6.25 10.68
C ASN A 192 -15.88 -6.52 12.18
N ASP A 193 -16.44 -5.68 13.06
CA ASP A 193 -16.30 -5.88 14.50
C ASP A 193 -17.26 -6.94 15.05
N GLY A 194 -16.87 -7.61 16.14
CA GLY A 194 -17.81 -8.36 16.98
C GLY A 194 -18.38 -9.62 16.32
N TRP A 195 -17.51 -10.40 15.69
CA TRP A 195 -17.84 -11.73 15.17
C TRP A 195 -17.51 -12.81 16.20
N ARG A 196 -18.25 -13.92 16.12
CA ARG A 196 -17.95 -15.18 16.79
C ARG A 196 -17.36 -16.15 15.79
N PHE A 197 -16.25 -16.79 16.14
CA PHE A 197 -15.51 -17.68 15.26
C PHE A 197 -15.25 -19.04 15.91
N TRP A 198 -15.43 -20.09 15.12
CA TRP A 198 -15.05 -21.45 15.46
C TRP A 198 -14.51 -22.18 14.23
N ARG A 199 -13.58 -23.11 14.43
CA ARG A 199 -13.02 -23.91 13.33
C ARG A 199 -12.76 -25.36 13.72
N SER A 200 -12.69 -26.22 12.72
CA SER A 200 -12.28 -27.62 12.83
C SER A 200 -11.37 -28.01 11.65
N PRO A 201 -10.28 -28.76 11.87
CA PRO A 201 -9.44 -29.29 10.79
C PRO A 201 -10.12 -30.42 9.99
N MET A 202 -11.22 -30.97 10.50
CA MET A 202 -12.06 -31.96 9.83
C MET A 202 -13.39 -31.32 9.44
N ASN A 203 -14.09 -31.89 8.45
CA ASN A 203 -15.46 -31.50 8.12
C ASN A 203 -16.43 -31.97 9.23
N PRO A 204 -17.00 -31.06 10.04
CA PRO A 204 -17.80 -31.41 11.21
C PRO A 204 -19.30 -31.47 10.91
N ASP A 205 -19.72 -30.93 9.77
CA ASP A 205 -21.11 -30.62 9.44
C ASP A 205 -21.63 -31.39 8.22
N GLY A 206 -20.77 -32.17 7.56
CA GLY A 206 -21.14 -32.97 6.40
C GLY A 206 -21.51 -32.11 5.19
N LEU A 207 -21.08 -30.86 5.12
CA LEU A 207 -21.38 -29.97 4.00
C LEU A 207 -20.18 -29.83 3.08
N LEU A 208 -20.41 -29.78 1.77
CA LEU A 208 -19.41 -29.43 0.77
C LEU A 208 -20.03 -28.47 -0.24
N TYR A 209 -19.21 -27.59 -0.82
CA TYR A 209 -19.63 -26.90 -2.04
C TYR A 209 -19.85 -27.93 -3.16
N ASP A 210 -18.80 -28.69 -3.49
CA ASP A 210 -18.81 -29.78 -4.46
C ASP A 210 -17.82 -30.87 -4.01
N ALA A 211 -17.88 -32.05 -4.63
CA ALA A 211 -16.93 -33.12 -4.37
C ALA A 211 -15.53 -32.74 -4.88
N ARG A 212 -14.51 -32.97 -4.06
CA ARG A 212 -13.09 -32.70 -4.37
C ARG A 212 -12.25 -33.98 -4.18
N PRO A 213 -11.04 -34.06 -4.76
CA PRO A 213 -10.13 -35.18 -4.55
C PRO A 213 -9.87 -35.52 -3.08
N ASP A 214 -9.80 -34.52 -2.19
CA ASP A 214 -9.56 -34.73 -0.75
C ASP A 214 -10.79 -35.23 0.03
N THR A 215 -11.99 -35.16 -0.56
CA THR A 215 -13.25 -35.49 0.12
C THR A 215 -13.86 -36.83 -0.29
N VAL A 216 -13.21 -37.59 -1.19
CA VAL A 216 -13.75 -38.82 -1.79
C VAL A 216 -14.12 -39.93 -0.78
N ASN A 217 -13.54 -39.88 0.43
CA ASN A 217 -13.79 -40.85 1.50
C ASN A 217 -14.92 -40.45 2.44
N LEU A 218 -15.53 -39.27 2.26
CA LEU A 218 -16.67 -38.83 3.06
C LEU A 218 -17.96 -39.46 2.51
N THR A 219 -18.62 -40.30 3.30
CA THR A 219 -19.77 -41.13 2.85
C THR A 219 -21.16 -40.53 3.16
N ASP A 220 -21.23 -39.43 3.91
CA ASP A 220 -22.48 -38.78 4.35
C ASP A 220 -22.36 -37.26 4.21
N VAL A 221 -22.23 -36.77 2.97
CA VAL A 221 -22.08 -35.33 2.66
C VAL A 221 -23.23 -34.78 1.82
N THR A 222 -23.61 -33.53 2.09
CA THR A 222 -24.56 -32.75 1.29
C THR A 222 -23.81 -31.75 0.42
N ILE A 223 -24.08 -31.81 -0.88
CA ILE A 223 -23.49 -30.91 -1.89
C ILE A 223 -24.35 -29.66 -2.02
N LEU A 224 -23.75 -28.49 -1.80
CA LEU A 224 -24.44 -27.20 -1.76
C LEU A 224 -24.30 -26.37 -3.04
N LYS A 225 -23.51 -26.83 -4.03
CA LYS A 225 -23.32 -26.18 -5.33
C LYS A 225 -24.62 -25.65 -5.98
N PRO A 226 -25.75 -26.38 -6.02
CA PRO A 226 -26.99 -25.88 -6.62
C PRO A 226 -27.58 -24.62 -5.96
N TRP A 227 -27.31 -24.37 -4.68
CA TRP A 227 -27.76 -23.16 -3.97
C TRP A 227 -26.75 -22.01 -4.05
N VAL A 228 -25.51 -22.31 -4.44
CA VAL A 228 -24.41 -21.35 -4.55
C VAL A 228 -24.31 -20.76 -5.97
N LEU A 229 -24.35 -21.61 -7.01
CA LEU A 229 -24.23 -21.21 -8.41
C LEU A 229 -25.16 -20.07 -8.87
N PRO A 230 -26.42 -19.96 -8.40
CA PRO A 230 -27.27 -18.82 -8.78
C PRO A 230 -26.69 -17.44 -8.45
N SER A 231 -25.73 -17.36 -7.50
CA SER A 231 -25.00 -16.13 -7.18
C SER A 231 -24.17 -15.61 -8.35
N ALA A 232 -23.77 -16.49 -9.28
CA ALA A 232 -22.99 -16.15 -10.47
C ALA A 232 -23.84 -15.54 -11.60
N ASN A 233 -25.17 -15.73 -11.61
CA ASN A 233 -26.03 -15.43 -12.76
C ASN A 233 -25.94 -13.97 -13.24
N MET A 234 -25.69 -13.01 -12.35
CA MET A 234 -25.56 -11.61 -12.75
C MET A 234 -24.31 -11.33 -13.58
N PHE A 235 -23.33 -12.23 -13.53
CA PHE A 235 -22.09 -12.19 -14.29
C PHE A 235 -22.01 -13.30 -15.34
N ILE A 236 -23.12 -13.96 -15.69
CA ILE A 236 -23.18 -14.89 -16.82
C ILE A 236 -23.92 -14.19 -17.95
N GLN A 237 -23.23 -13.95 -19.07
CA GLN A 237 -23.75 -13.14 -20.17
C GLN A 237 -24.94 -13.81 -20.86
N ASP A 238 -24.87 -15.12 -21.12
CA ASP A 238 -25.94 -15.89 -21.75
C ASP A 238 -26.96 -16.37 -20.70
N PRO A 239 -28.21 -15.86 -20.70
CA PRO A 239 -29.25 -16.31 -19.78
C PRO A 239 -29.61 -17.80 -19.92
N ALA A 240 -29.27 -18.45 -21.03
CA ALA A 240 -29.45 -19.89 -21.19
C ALA A 240 -28.55 -20.71 -20.25
N ASN A 241 -27.43 -20.14 -19.82
CA ASN A 241 -26.48 -20.73 -18.88
C ASN A 241 -26.80 -20.38 -17.42
N HIS A 242 -27.86 -19.60 -17.15
CA HIS A 242 -28.23 -19.23 -15.78
C HIS A 242 -28.67 -20.44 -14.96
N HIS A 243 -28.14 -20.52 -13.75
CA HIS A 243 -28.43 -21.56 -12.79
C HIS A 243 -29.74 -21.25 -12.03
N LYS A 244 -30.57 -22.28 -11.85
CA LYS A 244 -31.81 -22.16 -11.08
C LYS A 244 -31.59 -22.64 -9.66
N ARG A 245 -31.93 -21.80 -8.69
CA ARG A 245 -31.96 -22.18 -7.28
C ARG A 245 -33.01 -23.29 -7.06
N PRO A 246 -32.68 -24.36 -6.32
CA PRO A 246 -33.67 -25.34 -5.88
C PRO A 246 -34.82 -24.70 -5.08
N ALA A 247 -36.02 -25.27 -5.19
CA ALA A 247 -37.21 -24.76 -4.50
C ALA A 247 -37.22 -25.11 -3.00
N GLU A 248 -36.57 -26.21 -2.63
CA GLU A 248 -36.45 -26.67 -1.26
C GLU A 248 -35.05 -26.32 -0.71
N GLU A 249 -34.98 -26.01 0.58
CA GLU A 249 -33.71 -25.90 1.29
C GLU A 249 -33.12 -27.32 1.48
N PRO A 250 -31.80 -27.48 1.56
CA PRO A 250 -31.20 -28.80 1.76
C PRO A 250 -31.65 -29.39 3.10
N ASP A 251 -31.91 -30.70 3.12
CA ASP A 251 -32.30 -31.45 4.31
C ASP A 251 -31.10 -31.71 5.23
N VAL A 252 -30.58 -30.65 5.84
CA VAL A 252 -29.43 -30.67 6.76
C VAL A 252 -29.73 -29.87 8.01
N HIS A 253 -29.42 -30.45 9.16
CA HIS A 253 -29.56 -29.77 10.45
C HIS A 253 -28.22 -29.22 10.91
N ILE A 254 -28.04 -27.91 10.78
CA ILE A 254 -26.80 -27.22 11.16
C ILE A 254 -27.10 -26.31 12.37
N PRO A 255 -26.67 -26.65 13.59
CA PRO A 255 -26.93 -25.82 14.76
C PRO A 255 -26.37 -24.39 14.60
N TYR A 256 -25.24 -24.24 13.91
CA TYR A 256 -24.51 -22.97 13.77
C TYR A 256 -25.21 -21.91 12.94
N VAL A 257 -26.34 -22.19 12.30
CA VAL A 257 -27.12 -21.19 11.55
C VAL A 257 -28.38 -20.75 12.30
N GLU A 258 -28.69 -21.39 13.43
CA GLU A 258 -29.85 -21.08 14.25
C GLU A 258 -29.62 -19.84 15.12
N ALA A 259 -30.67 -19.07 15.34
CA ALA A 259 -30.64 -17.92 16.25
C ALA A 259 -30.51 -18.34 17.73
N SER A 260 -30.96 -19.53 18.09
CA SER A 260 -30.91 -20.08 19.45
C SER A 260 -29.58 -20.74 19.83
N PHE A 261 -28.66 -20.89 18.87
CA PHE A 261 -27.37 -21.52 19.13
C PHE A 261 -26.51 -20.66 20.07
N ASP A 262 -26.00 -21.28 21.13
CA ASP A 262 -25.11 -20.63 22.09
C ASP A 262 -23.66 -20.65 21.59
N ASP A 263 -23.23 -19.54 20.99
CA ASP A 263 -21.85 -19.30 20.55
C ASP A 263 -21.00 -18.55 21.60
N SER A 264 -21.43 -18.49 22.88
CA SER A 264 -20.67 -17.80 23.93
C SER A 264 -19.28 -18.38 24.20
N THR A 265 -19.05 -19.64 23.79
CA THR A 265 -17.76 -20.34 23.88
C THR A 265 -16.90 -20.17 22.63
N TRP A 266 -17.44 -19.58 21.56
CA TRP A 266 -16.68 -19.28 20.34
C TRP A 266 -15.77 -18.08 20.53
N GLU A 267 -14.68 -18.06 19.77
CA GLU A 267 -13.70 -16.98 19.84
C GLU A 267 -14.33 -15.66 19.39
N SER A 268 -14.01 -14.55 20.08
CA SER A 268 -14.38 -13.22 19.62
C SER A 268 -13.30 -12.71 18.68
N VAL A 269 -13.66 -12.44 17.42
CA VAL A 269 -12.72 -11.93 16.42
C VAL A 269 -13.26 -10.65 15.78
N SER A 270 -12.34 -9.88 15.20
CA SER A 270 -12.67 -8.79 14.28
C SER A 270 -12.12 -9.16 12.92
N LEU A 271 -12.87 -8.82 11.89
CA LEU A 271 -12.42 -8.95 10.51
C LEU A 271 -11.60 -7.70 10.11
N PRO A 272 -10.73 -7.80 9.11
CA PRO A 272 -10.30 -9.03 8.44
C PRO A 272 -9.59 -10.03 9.38
N HIS A 273 -9.83 -11.33 9.19
CA HIS A 273 -9.31 -12.39 10.06
C HIS A 273 -8.73 -13.55 9.25
N ASP A 274 -7.48 -13.88 9.55
CA ASP A 274 -6.77 -15.07 9.08
C ASP A 274 -6.50 -15.98 10.29
N TRP A 275 -7.21 -17.12 10.39
CA TRP A 275 -7.09 -18.02 11.52
C TRP A 275 -5.75 -18.77 11.56
N ALA A 276 -5.07 -18.87 10.41
CA ALA A 276 -3.90 -19.75 10.29
C ALA A 276 -2.63 -19.06 10.80
N ILE A 277 -2.54 -17.73 10.68
CA ILE A 277 -1.32 -16.97 10.95
C ILE A 277 -0.83 -17.03 12.39
N ALA A 278 -1.74 -17.26 13.35
CA ALA A 278 -1.38 -17.43 14.75
C ALA A 278 -0.53 -18.70 14.99
N GLY A 279 -0.55 -19.65 14.04
CA GLY A 279 0.19 -20.90 14.09
C GLY A 279 -0.39 -21.93 15.07
N PRO A 280 0.45 -22.83 15.62
CA PRO A 280 1.89 -22.95 15.39
C PRO A 280 2.23 -23.39 13.96
N PHE A 281 3.48 -23.18 13.55
CA PHE A 281 4.01 -23.77 12.32
C PHE A 281 4.21 -25.28 12.48
N TYR A 282 4.04 -26.03 11.38
CA TYR A 282 4.41 -27.44 11.31
C TYR A 282 5.93 -27.59 11.12
N THR A 283 6.58 -28.20 12.09
CA THR A 283 8.05 -28.35 12.13
C THR A 283 8.56 -29.72 11.67
N ASP A 284 7.66 -30.67 11.44
CA ASP A 284 8.03 -32.02 10.98
C ASP A 284 8.66 -31.98 9.58
N ASP A 285 9.43 -33.01 9.22
CA ASP A 285 10.09 -33.11 7.91
C ASP A 285 9.06 -33.24 6.76
N ASN A 286 7.96 -33.96 7.02
CA ASN A 286 6.82 -34.13 6.11
C ASN A 286 5.56 -33.54 6.76
N PRO A 287 5.45 -32.20 6.82
CA PRO A 287 4.33 -31.55 7.47
C PRO A 287 3.05 -31.76 6.64
N ILE A 288 1.89 -31.79 7.31
CA ILE A 288 0.59 -31.90 6.63
C ILE A 288 0.37 -30.74 5.66
N VAL A 289 0.77 -29.52 6.04
CA VAL A 289 0.85 -28.37 5.14
C VAL A 289 2.32 -28.18 4.77
N SER A 290 2.63 -28.37 3.49
CA SER A 290 3.99 -28.27 2.96
C SER A 290 4.56 -26.85 3.09
N GLY A 291 5.87 -26.72 2.85
CA GLY A 291 6.52 -25.42 2.71
C GLY A 291 5.88 -24.55 1.65
N GLY A 292 5.34 -25.13 0.56
CA GLY A 292 4.64 -24.39 -0.50
C GLY A 292 3.51 -23.51 0.04
N MET A 293 2.72 -24.01 1.00
CA MET A 293 1.63 -23.26 1.63
C MET A 293 2.02 -22.64 3.00
N GLY A 294 3.32 -22.51 3.27
CA GLY A 294 3.84 -21.76 4.42
C GLY A 294 3.86 -22.51 5.77
N ARG A 295 3.64 -23.83 5.78
CA ARG A 295 3.64 -24.68 7.01
C ARG A 295 2.71 -24.20 8.13
N LEU A 296 1.60 -23.53 7.80
CA LEU A 296 0.60 -23.06 8.76
C LEU A 296 -0.72 -23.83 8.61
N PRO A 297 -1.57 -23.93 9.65
CA PRO A 297 -2.82 -24.70 9.63
C PRO A 297 -3.94 -24.01 8.83
N THR A 298 -3.73 -23.82 7.52
CA THR A 298 -4.63 -23.13 6.58
C THR A 298 -5.88 -23.92 6.21
N PHE A 299 -5.84 -25.25 6.31
CA PHE A 299 -6.95 -26.13 5.93
C PHE A 299 -8.01 -26.30 7.03
N GLY A 300 -9.21 -26.70 6.61
CA GLY A 300 -10.32 -27.05 7.49
C GLY A 300 -11.58 -26.21 7.27
N VAL A 301 -12.57 -26.46 8.12
CA VAL A 301 -13.87 -25.75 8.11
C VAL A 301 -13.88 -24.67 9.17
N GLY A 302 -14.25 -23.45 8.78
CA GLY A 302 -14.41 -22.32 9.68
C GLY A 302 -15.83 -21.77 9.64
N TRP A 303 -16.39 -21.41 10.79
CA TRP A 303 -17.69 -20.77 10.91
C TRP A 303 -17.55 -19.41 11.59
N TYR A 304 -18.17 -18.40 10.98
CA TYR A 304 -18.28 -17.04 11.49
C TYR A 304 -19.75 -16.75 11.75
N ARG A 305 -20.07 -16.20 12.93
CA ARG A 305 -21.43 -15.84 13.33
C ARG A 305 -21.49 -14.39 13.79
N LYS A 306 -22.57 -13.71 13.41
CA LYS A 306 -22.84 -12.33 13.83
C LYS A 306 -24.34 -12.06 13.83
N THR A 307 -24.82 -11.36 14.86
CA THR A 307 -26.16 -10.77 14.83
C THR A 307 -26.09 -9.43 14.10
N ILE A 308 -26.94 -9.29 13.09
CA ILE A 308 -27.14 -8.04 12.34
C ILE A 308 -28.59 -7.59 12.51
N SER A 309 -28.84 -6.29 12.55
CA SER A 309 -30.18 -5.75 12.77
C SER A 309 -30.69 -5.04 11.53
N MET A 310 -31.97 -5.25 11.20
CA MET A 310 -32.70 -4.49 10.18
C MET A 310 -33.67 -3.54 10.88
N SER A 311 -33.57 -2.25 10.60
CA SER A 311 -34.48 -1.27 11.23
C SER A 311 -35.86 -1.29 10.57
N HIS A 312 -36.87 -0.72 11.23
CA HIS A 312 -38.19 -0.55 10.61
C HIS A 312 -38.16 0.40 9.40
N GLU A 313 -37.21 1.33 9.37
CA GLU A 313 -37.00 2.28 8.27
C GLU A 313 -36.41 1.60 7.02
N ASP A 314 -35.79 0.43 7.17
CA ASP A 314 -35.22 -0.34 6.06
C ASP A 314 -36.24 -1.26 5.40
N LYS A 315 -37.47 -1.32 5.92
CA LYS A 315 -38.53 -2.13 5.33
C LYS A 315 -38.84 -1.64 3.91
N GLY A 316 -38.68 -2.52 2.93
CA GLY A 316 -38.88 -2.22 1.50
C GLY A 316 -37.64 -1.69 0.78
N LYS A 317 -36.51 -1.56 1.48
CA LYS A 317 -35.18 -1.36 0.88
C LYS A 317 -34.56 -2.71 0.50
N ASN A 318 -33.52 -2.68 -0.32
CA ASN A 318 -32.64 -3.83 -0.54
C ASN A 318 -31.47 -3.80 0.43
N LEU A 319 -31.13 -4.98 0.96
CA LEU A 319 -30.00 -5.21 1.85
C LEU A 319 -29.07 -6.23 1.21
N TYR A 320 -27.80 -5.88 1.06
CA TYR A 320 -26.77 -6.75 0.48
C TYR A 320 -25.64 -7.00 1.46
N LEU A 321 -25.07 -8.20 1.40
CA LEU A 321 -23.79 -8.52 2.02
C LEU A 321 -22.72 -8.50 0.93
N GLU A 322 -21.73 -7.64 1.07
CA GLU A 322 -20.56 -7.60 0.20
C GLU A 322 -19.34 -8.08 0.98
N ILE A 323 -18.58 -9.02 0.41
CA ILE A 323 -17.39 -9.61 1.00
C ILE A 323 -16.25 -9.40 0.02
N ASP A 324 -15.20 -8.71 0.46
CA ASP A 324 -14.09 -8.33 -0.43
C ASP A 324 -13.16 -9.52 -0.74
N GLY A 325 -13.21 -10.58 0.08
CA GLY A 325 -12.53 -11.85 -0.11
C GLY A 325 -12.62 -12.75 1.13
N ALA A 326 -12.88 -14.04 0.92
CA ALA A 326 -12.95 -15.03 1.98
C ALA A 326 -12.36 -16.37 1.50
N MET A 327 -11.29 -16.81 2.14
CA MET A 327 -10.50 -17.97 1.76
C MET A 327 -10.98 -19.18 2.55
N SER A 328 -11.61 -20.19 1.94
CA SER A 328 -12.25 -20.27 0.62
C SER A 328 -13.58 -21.04 0.72
N TYR A 329 -14.29 -21.16 -0.40
CA TYR A 329 -15.64 -21.73 -0.46
C TYR A 329 -16.67 -21.13 0.52
N PRO A 330 -16.76 -19.78 0.65
CA PRO A 330 -17.78 -19.14 1.47
C PRO A 330 -19.19 -19.53 1.03
N ILE A 331 -19.98 -19.98 2.00
CA ILE A 331 -21.43 -20.12 1.89
C ILE A 331 -22.04 -19.29 3.02
N VAL A 332 -23.12 -18.58 2.72
CA VAL A 332 -23.74 -17.59 3.62
C VAL A 332 -25.14 -18.04 3.98
N TRP A 333 -25.48 -17.92 5.28
CA TRP A 333 -26.81 -18.17 5.81
C TRP A 333 -27.34 -16.95 6.56
N VAL A 334 -28.64 -16.72 6.44
CA VAL A 334 -29.38 -15.77 7.27
C VAL A 334 -30.60 -16.48 7.84
N ASN A 335 -30.75 -16.44 9.16
CA ASN A 335 -31.88 -17.04 9.89
C ASN A 335 -32.13 -18.51 9.49
N GLY A 336 -31.05 -19.29 9.38
CA GLY A 336 -31.10 -20.71 9.02
C GLY A 336 -31.22 -21.02 7.53
N LYS A 337 -31.39 -20.04 6.64
CA LYS A 337 -31.58 -20.25 5.20
C LYS A 337 -30.32 -19.90 4.41
N ILE A 338 -29.99 -20.68 3.39
CA ILE A 338 -28.85 -20.40 2.52
C ILE A 338 -29.17 -19.16 1.67
N VAL A 339 -28.30 -18.16 1.69
CA VAL A 339 -28.39 -17.02 0.78
C VAL A 339 -27.70 -17.36 -0.55
N GLY A 340 -26.46 -17.81 -0.48
CA GLY A 340 -25.61 -18.11 -1.64
C GLY A 340 -24.16 -18.31 -1.21
N GLY A 341 -23.21 -18.12 -2.14
CA GLY A 341 -21.78 -18.27 -1.86
C GLY A 341 -20.91 -17.95 -3.08
N TRP A 342 -19.60 -18.00 -2.90
CA TRP A 342 -18.62 -17.70 -3.95
C TRP A 342 -17.33 -18.52 -3.78
N PRO A 343 -17.17 -19.66 -4.48
CA PRO A 343 -16.09 -20.61 -4.24
C PRO A 343 -14.67 -20.06 -4.27
N TYR A 344 -14.39 -19.16 -5.22
CA TYR A 344 -13.06 -18.60 -5.42
C TYR A 344 -12.69 -17.62 -4.32
N GLY A 345 -11.62 -17.92 -3.56
CA GLY A 345 -11.32 -17.21 -2.32
C GLY A 345 -10.77 -15.79 -2.47
N TYR A 346 -10.42 -15.36 -3.68
CA TYR A 346 -9.76 -14.07 -3.92
C TYR A 346 -10.68 -12.98 -4.47
N ASN A 347 -11.81 -13.35 -5.06
CA ASN A 347 -12.70 -12.37 -5.67
C ASN A 347 -13.59 -11.70 -4.62
N SER A 348 -14.01 -10.46 -4.91
CA SER A 348 -15.07 -9.82 -4.15
C SER A 348 -16.42 -10.26 -4.69
N PHE A 349 -17.43 -10.39 -3.82
CA PHE A 349 -18.78 -10.79 -4.24
C PHE A 349 -19.85 -10.16 -3.37
N GLN A 350 -21.07 -10.08 -3.89
CA GLN A 350 -22.24 -9.51 -3.21
C GLN A 350 -23.41 -10.49 -3.26
N LEU A 351 -24.14 -10.61 -2.14
CA LEU A 351 -25.34 -11.45 -2.02
C LEU A 351 -26.53 -10.61 -1.54
N ASP A 352 -27.70 -10.83 -2.15
CA ASP A 352 -28.95 -10.19 -1.73
C ASP A 352 -29.52 -10.86 -0.47
N LEU A 353 -29.45 -10.15 0.66
CA LEU A 353 -30.01 -10.61 1.93
C LEU A 353 -31.51 -10.33 2.05
N THR A 354 -32.06 -9.42 1.22
CA THR A 354 -33.42 -8.87 1.37
C THR A 354 -34.50 -9.93 1.60
N PRO A 355 -34.53 -11.06 0.86
CA PRO A 355 -35.57 -12.09 1.05
C PRO A 355 -35.49 -12.87 2.37
N TYR A 356 -34.36 -12.76 3.09
CA TYR A 356 -34.03 -13.57 4.27
C TYR A 356 -34.08 -12.77 5.58
N MET A 357 -34.12 -11.44 5.49
CA MET A 357 -34.10 -10.53 6.63
C MET A 357 -35.50 -10.29 7.21
N ASN A 358 -35.55 -10.22 8.54
CA ASN A 358 -36.71 -9.82 9.33
C ASN A 358 -36.41 -8.46 9.99
N VAL A 359 -37.45 -7.64 10.22
CA VAL A 359 -37.27 -6.41 11.04
C VAL A 359 -36.86 -6.81 12.46
N GLY A 360 -35.82 -6.16 12.99
CA GLY A 360 -35.17 -6.52 14.24
C GLY A 360 -33.88 -7.31 14.00
N ASP A 361 -33.55 -8.20 14.93
CA ASP A 361 -32.29 -8.96 14.89
C ASP A 361 -32.38 -10.17 13.96
N ASN A 362 -31.28 -10.42 13.26
CA ASN A 362 -31.11 -11.52 12.31
C ASN A 362 -29.78 -12.20 12.56
N GLN A 363 -29.78 -13.53 12.47
CA GLN A 363 -28.56 -14.31 12.62
C GLN A 363 -27.89 -14.50 11.25
N LEU A 364 -26.72 -13.90 11.08
CA LEU A 364 -25.81 -14.14 9.96
C LEU A 364 -24.81 -15.24 10.35
N ALA A 365 -24.60 -16.20 9.46
CA ALA A 365 -23.56 -17.22 9.60
C ALA A 365 -22.86 -17.43 8.26
N ILE A 366 -21.53 -17.54 8.28
CA ILE A 366 -20.70 -17.75 7.09
C ILE A 366 -19.80 -18.96 7.35
N ARG A 367 -19.85 -19.94 6.45
CA ARG A 367 -19.01 -21.14 6.49
C ARG A 367 -17.93 -21.03 5.43
N LEU A 368 -16.71 -21.39 5.78
CA LEU A 368 -15.57 -21.59 4.88
C LEU A 368 -15.13 -23.05 4.94
N ASP A 369 -14.55 -23.55 3.85
CA ASP A 369 -14.06 -24.93 3.72
C ASP A 369 -12.79 -24.92 2.88
N ASN A 370 -11.64 -24.78 3.56
CA ASN A 370 -10.34 -24.61 2.93
C ASN A 370 -9.71 -25.99 2.73
N PRO A 371 -9.56 -26.47 1.48
CA PRO A 371 -8.82 -27.69 1.23
C PRO A 371 -7.32 -27.46 1.40
N ASN A 372 -6.61 -28.50 1.80
CA ASN A 372 -5.15 -28.54 1.71
C ASN A 372 -4.72 -28.74 0.24
N GLU A 373 -3.45 -28.53 -0.09
CA GLU A 373 -2.93 -28.68 -1.47
C GLU A 373 -3.73 -27.86 -2.50
N SER A 374 -4.17 -26.66 -2.11
CA SER A 374 -5.06 -25.76 -2.86
C SER A 374 -4.38 -24.51 -3.39
N SER A 375 -3.11 -24.30 -3.05
CA SER A 375 -2.30 -23.17 -3.48
C SER A 375 -0.82 -23.54 -3.51
N ARG A 376 -0.04 -22.84 -4.34
CA ARG A 376 1.43 -22.93 -4.38
C ARG A 376 2.13 -22.02 -3.36
N TRP A 377 1.40 -21.03 -2.83
CA TRP A 377 1.83 -20.07 -1.81
C TRP A 377 0.92 -20.16 -0.58
N TYR A 378 1.16 -19.34 0.45
CA TYR A 378 0.26 -19.24 1.60
C TYR A 378 -1.05 -18.53 1.24
N PRO A 379 -2.22 -19.21 1.24
CA PRO A 379 -3.48 -18.56 0.90
C PRO A 379 -4.11 -17.82 2.09
N GLY A 380 -3.66 -18.12 3.32
CA GLY A 380 -4.39 -17.80 4.55
C GLY A 380 -5.59 -18.73 4.79
N GLY A 381 -6.36 -18.44 5.84
CA GLY A 381 -7.67 -19.07 6.02
C GLY A 381 -8.61 -18.18 6.83
N GLY A 382 -9.80 -17.91 6.31
CA GLY A 382 -10.76 -17.03 6.98
C GLY A 382 -11.36 -15.97 6.07
N ILE A 383 -12.13 -15.08 6.68
CA ILE A 383 -12.65 -13.88 6.01
C ILE A 383 -11.56 -12.82 6.13
N TYR A 384 -10.57 -12.91 5.24
CA TYR A 384 -9.30 -12.18 5.31
C TYR A 384 -9.35 -10.79 4.65
N ARG A 385 -10.51 -10.35 4.16
CA ARG A 385 -10.79 -8.97 3.74
C ARG A 385 -12.09 -8.46 4.34
N ASP A 386 -12.40 -7.20 4.09
CA ASP A 386 -13.53 -6.50 4.71
C ASP A 386 -14.90 -7.08 4.29
N VAL A 387 -15.87 -6.91 5.20
CA VAL A 387 -17.27 -7.28 4.99
C VAL A 387 -18.16 -6.07 5.21
N TRP A 388 -19.07 -5.86 4.28
CA TRP A 388 -19.93 -4.69 4.22
C TRP A 388 -21.41 -5.08 4.18
N LEU A 389 -22.22 -4.38 4.97
CA LEU A 389 -23.67 -4.38 4.82
C LEU A 389 -24.08 -3.15 4.01
N ILE A 390 -24.70 -3.37 2.86
CA ILE A 390 -25.15 -2.31 1.96
C ILE A 390 -26.67 -2.21 2.03
N THR A 391 -27.20 -1.04 2.35
CA THR A 391 -28.64 -0.77 2.37
C THR A 391 -28.99 0.34 1.38
N VAL A 392 -29.89 0.05 0.44
CA VAL A 392 -30.24 0.95 -0.67
C VAL A 392 -31.74 0.94 -0.95
N ALA A 393 -32.26 2.01 -1.55
CA ALA A 393 -33.64 2.01 -2.03
C ALA A 393 -33.88 0.91 -3.08
N SER A 394 -35.14 0.53 -3.31
CA SER A 394 -35.48 -0.53 -4.28
C SER A 394 -35.06 -0.22 -5.72
N THR A 395 -34.88 1.06 -6.06
CA THR A 395 -34.20 1.50 -7.27
C THR A 395 -32.90 2.21 -6.90
N HIS A 396 -31.77 1.71 -7.37
CA HIS A 396 -30.42 2.14 -6.97
C HIS A 396 -29.43 1.90 -8.13
N VAL A 397 -28.22 2.46 -8.03
CA VAL A 397 -27.09 2.11 -8.91
C VAL A 397 -26.67 0.67 -8.61
N GLY A 398 -26.54 -0.18 -9.64
CA GLY A 398 -26.18 -1.59 -9.48
C GLY A 398 -24.82 -1.82 -8.83
N GLN A 399 -24.52 -3.08 -8.46
CA GLN A 399 -23.20 -3.47 -7.96
C GLN A 399 -22.11 -3.07 -8.96
N TRP A 400 -21.19 -2.20 -8.53
CA TRP A 400 -20.13 -1.64 -9.39
C TRP A 400 -20.68 -1.08 -10.73
N GLY A 401 -21.89 -0.53 -10.68
CA GLY A 401 -22.71 -0.17 -11.84
C GLY A 401 -22.28 1.11 -12.56
N THR A 402 -21.07 1.61 -12.33
CA THR A 402 -20.51 2.78 -13.03
C THR A 402 -19.29 2.38 -13.82
N PHE A 403 -19.19 2.87 -15.05
CA PHE A 403 -17.98 2.76 -15.86
C PHE A 403 -17.62 4.14 -16.43
N ILE A 404 -16.50 4.69 -15.99
CA ILE A 404 -16.01 5.99 -16.45
C ILE A 404 -14.73 5.83 -17.25
N THR A 405 -14.72 6.43 -18.44
CA THR A 405 -13.59 6.40 -19.36
C THR A 405 -13.26 7.83 -19.79
N SER A 406 -12.04 8.04 -20.26
CA SER A 406 -11.58 9.35 -20.73
C SER A 406 -10.95 9.25 -22.11
N ARG A 407 -11.25 10.22 -22.97
CA ARG A 407 -10.73 10.34 -24.35
C ARG A 407 -10.49 11.80 -24.73
N ASP A 408 -9.92 12.03 -25.90
CA ASP A 408 -9.59 13.36 -26.42
C ASP A 408 -8.77 14.21 -25.42
N ILE A 409 -7.86 13.55 -24.70
CA ILE A 409 -7.12 14.15 -23.58
C ILE A 409 -6.03 15.08 -24.10
N SER A 410 -6.02 16.30 -23.57
CA SER A 410 -4.99 17.31 -23.81
C SER A 410 -4.84 18.22 -22.59
N ALA A 411 -3.79 19.05 -22.56
CA ALA A 411 -3.63 20.07 -21.53
C ALA A 411 -4.79 21.07 -21.43
N ARG A 412 -5.65 21.18 -22.47
CA ARG A 412 -6.79 22.12 -22.48
C ARG A 412 -8.08 21.48 -21.98
N SER A 413 -8.30 20.21 -22.29
CA SER A 413 -9.54 19.50 -21.98
C SER A 413 -9.36 17.99 -22.07
N ALA A 414 -10.20 17.25 -21.34
CA ALA A 414 -10.47 15.83 -21.55
C ALA A 414 -11.98 15.61 -21.63
N THR A 415 -12.39 14.67 -22.48
CA THR A 415 -13.79 14.20 -22.56
C THR A 415 -13.93 12.99 -21.64
N LEU A 416 -14.95 13.00 -20.78
CA LEU A 416 -15.32 11.87 -19.93
C LEU A 416 -16.61 11.24 -20.46
N ASP A 417 -16.60 9.93 -20.67
CA ASP A 417 -17.80 9.13 -20.96
C ASP A 417 -18.12 8.29 -19.72
N LEU A 418 -19.37 8.33 -19.26
CA LEU A 418 -19.86 7.64 -18.07
C LEU A 418 -21.08 6.79 -18.44
N ALA A 419 -21.00 5.48 -18.18
CA ALA A 419 -22.15 4.59 -18.13
C ALA A 419 -22.61 4.41 -16.68
N VAL A 420 -23.92 4.49 -16.44
CA VAL A 420 -24.54 4.20 -15.14
C VAL A 420 -25.63 3.15 -15.33
N GLU A 421 -25.51 2.07 -14.58
CA GLU A 421 -26.49 0.99 -14.47
C GLU A 421 -27.42 1.24 -13.29
N VAL A 422 -28.69 1.50 -13.59
CA VAL A 422 -29.75 1.66 -12.59
C VAL A 422 -30.55 0.38 -12.51
N GLN A 423 -30.51 -0.26 -11.35
CA GLN A 423 -31.25 -1.48 -11.03
C GLN A 423 -32.54 -1.14 -10.30
N ASN A 424 -33.64 -1.81 -10.66
CA ASN A 424 -34.92 -1.71 -9.97
C ASN A 424 -35.39 -3.10 -9.52
N ASN A 425 -35.27 -3.38 -8.23
CA ASN A 425 -35.72 -4.62 -7.60
C ASN A 425 -37.13 -4.51 -7.01
N GLY A 426 -37.82 -3.39 -7.23
CA GLY A 426 -39.22 -3.24 -6.85
C GLY A 426 -40.18 -3.91 -7.84
N ASP A 427 -41.45 -4.03 -7.43
CA ASP A 427 -42.51 -4.70 -8.20
C ASP A 427 -43.15 -3.82 -9.29
N THR A 428 -42.74 -2.54 -9.38
CA THR A 428 -43.31 -1.59 -10.33
C THR A 428 -42.22 -0.88 -11.12
N LYS A 429 -42.60 -0.38 -12.29
CA LYS A 429 -41.70 0.42 -13.14
C LYS A 429 -41.36 1.75 -12.44
N SER A 430 -40.08 2.08 -12.40
CA SER A 430 -39.56 3.33 -11.83
C SER A 430 -39.15 4.32 -12.92
N LYS A 431 -39.43 5.60 -12.70
CA LYS A 431 -38.91 6.74 -13.48
C LYS A 431 -37.96 7.51 -12.58
N ILE A 432 -36.67 7.50 -12.92
CA ILE A 432 -35.60 8.06 -12.09
C ILE A 432 -34.86 9.12 -12.88
N ASP A 433 -34.68 10.29 -12.27
CA ASP A 433 -33.79 11.33 -12.80
C ASP A 433 -32.38 11.10 -12.24
N VAL A 434 -31.36 11.21 -13.09
CA VAL A 434 -29.96 10.93 -12.74
C VAL A 434 -29.12 12.18 -12.95
N THR A 435 -28.31 12.50 -11.96
CA THR A 435 -27.33 13.60 -12.01
C THR A 435 -25.96 13.09 -11.57
N THR A 436 -24.90 13.45 -12.28
CA THR A 436 -23.53 13.12 -11.88
C THR A 436 -22.64 14.35 -11.93
N ASP A 437 -22.03 14.68 -10.80
CA ASP A 437 -21.05 15.75 -10.67
C ASP A 437 -19.64 15.18 -10.55
N VAL A 438 -18.65 15.84 -11.15
CA VAL A 438 -17.25 15.46 -11.10
C VAL A 438 -16.47 16.45 -10.25
N HIS A 439 -15.73 15.92 -9.29
CA HIS A 439 -14.95 16.68 -8.31
C HIS A 439 -13.49 16.24 -8.34
N GLU A 440 -12.57 17.14 -8.04
CA GLU A 440 -11.20 16.75 -7.68
C GLU A 440 -11.22 15.92 -6.38
N TYR A 441 -10.26 15.01 -6.23
CA TYR A 441 -10.10 14.19 -5.03
C TYR A 441 -8.73 14.45 -4.39
N ASP A 442 -8.73 14.91 -3.14
CA ASP A 442 -7.49 15.14 -2.41
C ASP A 442 -7.08 13.86 -1.67
N VAL A 443 -6.09 13.16 -2.22
CA VAL A 443 -5.54 11.92 -1.67
C VAL A 443 -4.93 12.10 -0.28
N LYS A 444 -4.48 13.30 0.10
CA LYS A 444 -3.85 13.53 1.42
C LYS A 444 -4.89 13.62 2.53
N THR A 445 -6.06 14.16 2.21
CA THR A 445 -7.15 14.36 3.18
C THR A 445 -8.26 13.32 3.03
N GLY A 446 -8.31 12.61 1.91
CA GLY A 446 -9.38 11.69 1.54
C GLY A 446 -10.69 12.39 1.17
N GLN A 447 -10.67 13.71 0.93
CA GLN A 447 -11.87 14.53 0.77
C GLN A 447 -12.19 14.86 -0.69
N ILE A 448 -13.48 15.00 -0.96
CA ILE A 448 -14.01 15.49 -2.22
C ILE A 448 -13.79 17.00 -2.29
N GLY A 449 -13.04 17.44 -3.30
CA GLY A 449 -12.69 18.83 -3.54
C GLY A 449 -13.68 19.57 -4.46
N ALA A 450 -13.14 20.55 -5.18
CA ALA A 450 -13.92 21.42 -6.05
C ALA A 450 -14.63 20.65 -7.17
N LYS A 451 -15.88 21.03 -7.45
CA LYS A 451 -16.61 20.55 -8.62
C LYS A 451 -15.99 21.13 -9.89
N VAL A 452 -15.53 20.27 -10.79
CA VAL A 452 -14.85 20.66 -12.04
C VAL A 452 -15.68 20.42 -13.30
N ALA A 453 -16.66 19.51 -13.24
CA ALA A 453 -17.58 19.24 -14.34
C ALA A 453 -18.91 18.67 -13.82
N ALA A 454 -19.89 18.58 -14.72
CA ALA A 454 -21.16 17.91 -14.48
C ALA A 454 -21.59 17.20 -15.77
N PHE A 455 -22.15 16.01 -15.64
CA PHE A 455 -22.80 15.33 -16.76
C PHE A 455 -24.20 15.90 -16.99
N PRO A 456 -24.69 15.93 -18.26
CA PRO A 456 -26.08 16.26 -18.54
C PRO A 456 -27.04 15.39 -17.72
N GLN A 457 -28.02 16.01 -17.06
CA GLN A 457 -29.08 15.29 -16.38
C GLN A 457 -29.93 14.52 -17.40
N TYR A 458 -30.35 13.31 -17.04
CA TYR A 458 -31.22 12.47 -17.86
C TYR A 458 -32.22 11.71 -16.99
N THR A 459 -33.25 11.14 -17.63
CA THR A 459 -34.23 10.29 -16.98
C THR A 459 -34.12 8.87 -17.52
N VAL A 460 -34.10 7.88 -16.63
CA VAL A 460 -34.17 6.45 -16.98
C VAL A 460 -35.53 5.89 -16.58
N LEU A 461 -36.08 5.03 -17.44
CA LEU A 461 -37.25 4.22 -17.16
C LEU A 461 -36.80 2.77 -16.95
N VAL A 462 -36.90 2.28 -15.72
CA VAL A 462 -36.46 0.91 -15.36
C VAL A 462 -37.67 0.06 -15.02
N ALA A 463 -37.87 -1.04 -15.75
CA ALA A 463 -38.95 -1.98 -15.45
C ALA A 463 -38.71 -2.69 -14.11
N ALA A 464 -39.77 -3.26 -13.53
CA ALA A 464 -39.69 -4.05 -12.30
C ALA A 464 -38.75 -5.26 -12.50
N GLY A 465 -37.85 -5.50 -11.54
CA GLY A 465 -36.88 -6.60 -11.57
C GLY A 465 -35.88 -6.53 -12.75
N LYS A 466 -35.57 -5.33 -13.26
CA LYS A 466 -34.67 -5.13 -14.40
C LYS A 466 -33.61 -4.07 -14.08
N THR A 467 -32.55 -4.09 -14.88
CA THR A 467 -31.50 -3.07 -14.91
C THR A 467 -31.59 -2.33 -16.24
N ALA A 468 -31.33 -1.02 -16.21
CA ALA A 468 -31.16 -0.22 -17.42
C ALA A 468 -29.85 0.55 -17.33
N SER A 469 -29.08 0.54 -18.42
CA SER A 469 -27.84 1.31 -18.54
C SER A 469 -28.08 2.56 -19.39
N HIS A 470 -27.41 3.65 -19.05
CA HIS A 470 -27.38 4.87 -19.84
C HIS A 470 -25.97 5.46 -19.87
N THR A 471 -25.53 5.86 -21.06
CA THR A 471 -24.22 6.48 -21.27
C THR A 471 -24.37 7.96 -21.57
N THR A 472 -23.58 8.79 -20.91
CA THR A 472 -23.54 10.24 -21.09
C THR A 472 -22.09 10.74 -21.11
N THR A 473 -21.88 11.95 -21.61
CA THR A 473 -20.56 12.53 -21.83
C THR A 473 -20.47 13.94 -21.26
N THR A 474 -19.33 14.32 -20.71
CA THR A 474 -19.01 15.71 -20.34
C THR A 474 -17.54 16.03 -20.64
N ALA A 475 -17.15 17.29 -20.47
CA ALA A 475 -15.77 17.73 -20.65
C ALA A 475 -15.21 18.35 -19.37
N VAL A 476 -14.01 17.94 -18.98
CA VAL A 476 -13.22 18.58 -17.92
C VAL A 476 -12.23 19.53 -18.60
N LYS A 477 -12.22 20.80 -18.18
CA LYS A 477 -11.26 21.80 -18.68
C LYS A 477 -9.99 21.75 -17.86
N LYS A 478 -8.83 21.88 -18.52
CA LYS A 478 -7.49 21.82 -17.91
C LYS A 478 -7.37 20.63 -16.94
N PRO A 479 -7.60 19.38 -17.41
CA PRO A 479 -7.58 18.21 -16.54
C PRO A 479 -6.21 18.04 -15.90
N LEU A 480 -6.20 17.69 -14.61
CA LEU A 480 -5.02 17.19 -13.91
C LEU A 480 -4.88 15.71 -14.26
N LEU A 481 -3.77 15.33 -14.88
CA LEU A 481 -3.58 13.96 -15.34
C LEU A 481 -3.09 13.07 -14.20
N TRP A 482 -3.60 11.84 -14.15
CA TRP A 482 -3.04 10.77 -13.32
C TRP A 482 -1.82 10.17 -14.00
N GLY A 483 -0.76 9.89 -13.25
CA GLY A 483 0.40 9.15 -13.74
C GLY A 483 1.39 8.78 -12.63
N PRO A 484 2.32 7.86 -12.90
CA PRO A 484 3.20 7.29 -11.88
C PRO A 484 4.36 8.22 -11.49
N PRO A 485 4.70 8.35 -10.19
CA PRO A 485 5.91 9.03 -9.76
C PRO A 485 7.18 8.22 -10.13
N PRO A 486 8.37 8.86 -10.13
CA PRO A 486 8.59 10.29 -9.95
C PRO A 486 8.31 11.12 -11.21
N PHE A 487 7.94 10.47 -12.32
CA PHE A 487 7.78 11.12 -13.62
C PHE A 487 6.54 12.01 -13.67
N GLN A 488 5.46 11.58 -13.02
CA GLN A 488 4.13 12.21 -13.09
C GLN A 488 3.48 12.28 -11.70
N THR A 489 2.29 12.87 -11.63
CA THR A 489 1.52 13.04 -10.38
C THR A 489 0.24 12.20 -10.43
N PRO A 490 -0.08 11.42 -9.39
CA PRO A 490 -1.30 10.59 -9.36
C PRO A 490 -2.55 11.42 -9.00
N ASN A 491 -2.95 12.36 -9.86
CA ASN A 491 -4.16 13.16 -9.63
C ASN A 491 -5.43 12.31 -9.78
N LEU A 492 -6.34 12.40 -8.82
CA LEU A 492 -7.60 11.65 -8.80
C LEU A 492 -8.82 12.58 -8.80
N TYR A 493 -9.94 12.01 -9.21
CA TYR A 493 -11.25 12.64 -9.25
C TYR A 493 -12.30 11.72 -8.60
N MET A 494 -13.41 12.32 -8.19
CA MET A 494 -14.60 11.63 -7.69
C MET A 494 -15.81 12.00 -8.55
N ALA A 495 -16.49 11.00 -9.12
CA ALA A 495 -17.80 11.16 -9.75
C ALA A 495 -18.90 10.80 -8.76
N VAL A 496 -19.76 11.77 -8.41
CA VAL A 496 -20.86 11.60 -7.46
C VAL A 496 -22.17 11.50 -8.23
N THR A 497 -22.68 10.27 -8.38
CA THR A 497 -23.93 9.97 -9.09
C THR A 497 -25.09 9.92 -8.10
N LYS A 498 -26.15 10.70 -8.35
CA LYS A 498 -27.37 10.73 -7.53
C LYS A 498 -28.58 10.32 -8.34
N LEU A 499 -29.40 9.45 -7.76
CA LEU A 499 -30.69 9.04 -8.31
C LEU A 499 -31.82 9.76 -7.60
N HIS A 500 -32.74 10.33 -8.35
CA HIS A 500 -33.87 11.10 -7.84
C HIS A 500 -35.21 10.45 -8.23
N SER A 501 -36.08 10.28 -7.24
CA SER A 501 -37.49 9.97 -7.44
C SER A 501 -38.31 11.23 -7.17
N GLY A 502 -38.68 11.94 -8.23
CA GLY A 502 -39.25 13.28 -8.11
C GLY A 502 -38.21 14.27 -7.56
N SER A 503 -38.47 14.84 -6.37
CA SER A 503 -37.53 15.78 -5.72
C SER A 503 -36.64 15.13 -4.65
N GLN A 504 -36.82 13.84 -4.39
CA GLN A 504 -36.10 13.12 -3.35
C GLN A 504 -34.91 12.35 -3.94
N VAL A 505 -33.72 12.55 -3.37
CA VAL A 505 -32.56 11.68 -3.61
C VAL A 505 -32.82 10.34 -2.93
N ILE A 506 -32.72 9.25 -3.69
CA ILE A 506 -32.95 7.88 -3.19
C ILE A 506 -31.66 7.04 -3.16
N ASP A 507 -30.65 7.44 -3.93
CA ASP A 507 -29.33 6.80 -3.94
C ASP A 507 -28.25 7.84 -4.25
N THR A 508 -27.06 7.64 -3.69
CA THR A 508 -25.83 8.38 -4.00
C THR A 508 -24.70 7.37 -4.10
N PHE A 509 -24.02 7.35 -5.25
CA PHE A 509 -22.95 6.42 -5.57
C PHE A 509 -21.71 7.20 -5.99
N GLU A 510 -20.57 6.84 -5.41
CA GLU A 510 -19.29 7.51 -5.60
C GLU A 510 -18.35 6.60 -6.41
N THR A 511 -17.77 7.15 -7.48
CA THR A 511 -16.81 6.46 -8.34
C THR A 511 -15.53 7.25 -8.40
N ARG A 512 -14.48 6.76 -7.77
CA ARG A 512 -13.13 7.32 -7.89
C ARG A 512 -12.50 6.92 -9.21
N PHE A 513 -11.80 7.85 -9.85
CA PHE A 513 -11.12 7.61 -11.12
C PHE A 513 -9.97 8.59 -11.36
N GLY A 514 -9.18 8.36 -12.41
CA GLY A 514 -8.14 9.28 -12.87
C GLY A 514 -8.21 9.49 -14.39
N ILE A 515 -7.71 10.64 -14.85
CA ILE A 515 -7.66 11.00 -16.28
C ILE A 515 -6.24 10.76 -16.78
N ARG A 516 -6.06 9.81 -17.71
CA ARG A 516 -4.74 9.45 -18.26
C ARG A 516 -4.85 8.81 -19.63
N THR A 517 -3.77 8.88 -20.40
CA THR A 517 -3.59 8.10 -21.64
C THR A 517 -2.50 7.06 -21.48
N PHE A 518 -2.75 5.84 -21.97
CA PHE A 518 -1.74 4.83 -22.22
C PHE A 518 -1.57 4.62 -23.73
N ALA A 519 -0.33 4.44 -24.17
CA ALA A 519 -0.02 3.86 -25.48
C ALA A 519 1.01 2.74 -25.32
N TYR A 520 0.73 1.61 -25.97
CA TYR A 520 1.48 0.36 -25.86
C TYR A 520 2.29 0.20 -27.15
N GLU A 521 3.53 0.69 -27.13
CA GLU A 521 4.35 0.82 -28.34
C GLU A 521 5.33 -0.36 -28.46
N PRO A 522 5.38 -1.07 -29.61
CA PRO A 522 6.20 -2.26 -29.77
C PRO A 522 7.72 -1.99 -29.68
N ASP A 523 8.16 -0.78 -30.06
CA ASP A 523 9.57 -0.40 -30.10
C ASP A 523 9.98 0.54 -28.96
N LYS A 524 9.02 0.98 -28.14
CA LYS A 524 9.24 1.97 -27.07
C LYS A 524 8.68 1.56 -25.73
N GLY A 525 7.99 0.42 -25.62
CA GLY A 525 7.33 0.03 -24.39
C GLY A 525 6.11 0.91 -24.06
N LEU A 526 5.95 1.25 -22.79
CA LEU A 526 4.78 1.97 -22.30
C LEU A 526 4.97 3.49 -22.36
N ILE A 527 4.01 4.18 -22.97
CA ILE A 527 3.91 5.64 -22.95
C ILE A 527 2.71 6.04 -22.08
N VAL A 528 2.94 6.85 -21.06
CA VAL A 528 1.90 7.40 -20.17
C VAL A 528 1.86 8.91 -20.34
N ASN A 529 0.69 9.45 -20.67
CA ASN A 529 0.50 10.91 -20.89
C ASN A 529 1.49 11.54 -21.88
N GLY A 530 1.94 10.78 -22.89
CA GLY A 530 2.90 11.23 -23.91
C GLY A 530 4.37 11.06 -23.52
N GLU A 531 4.68 10.53 -22.35
CA GLU A 531 6.04 10.30 -21.86
C GLU A 531 6.34 8.80 -21.77
N HIS A 532 7.56 8.40 -22.13
CA HIS A 532 8.03 7.03 -21.94
C HIS A 532 8.23 6.72 -20.45
N ILE A 533 7.52 5.73 -19.93
CA ILE A 533 7.62 5.27 -18.56
C ILE A 533 8.18 3.85 -18.54
N PRO A 534 9.41 3.63 -18.04
CA PRO A 534 9.93 2.28 -17.88
C PRO A 534 9.17 1.55 -16.77
N ILE A 535 8.78 0.30 -17.01
CA ILE A 535 8.14 -0.56 -16.02
C ILE A 535 9.22 -1.08 -15.06
N ARG A 536 9.19 -0.58 -13.83
CA ARG A 536 10.05 -0.99 -12.71
C ARG A 536 9.20 -1.73 -11.70
N GLY A 537 8.75 -2.89 -12.15
CA GLY A 537 7.71 -3.67 -11.53
C GLY A 537 8.22 -4.69 -10.53
N THR A 538 7.37 -5.06 -9.59
CA THR A 538 7.59 -6.22 -8.73
C THR A 538 6.33 -7.05 -8.62
N ASN A 539 6.49 -8.38 -8.56
CA ASN A 539 5.41 -9.31 -8.23
C ASN A 539 5.13 -9.26 -6.72
N GLN A 540 3.84 -9.25 -6.38
CA GLN A 540 3.34 -9.20 -5.01
C GLN A 540 2.35 -10.33 -4.75
N HIS A 541 2.62 -11.15 -3.73
CA HIS A 541 1.58 -11.94 -3.08
C HIS A 541 0.76 -11.08 -2.11
N HIS A 542 -0.39 -11.61 -1.65
CA HIS A 542 -1.35 -10.85 -0.86
C HIS A 542 -1.07 -10.81 0.64
N ASP A 543 -0.17 -11.67 1.16
CA ASP A 543 0.12 -11.69 2.59
C ASP A 543 0.91 -10.44 3.04
N LEU A 544 0.69 -10.07 4.30
CA LEU A 544 1.32 -8.93 4.96
C LEU A 544 2.34 -9.42 6.00
N GLY A 545 3.09 -10.47 5.64
CA GLY A 545 4.11 -11.10 6.46
C GLY A 545 3.54 -11.68 7.75
N ALA A 546 3.99 -11.15 8.89
CA ALA A 546 3.56 -11.61 10.20
C ALA A 546 2.07 -11.38 10.53
N LEU A 547 1.35 -10.61 9.71
CA LEU A 547 -0.10 -10.43 9.79
C LEU A 547 -0.89 -11.45 8.95
N GLY A 548 -0.20 -12.23 8.11
CA GLY A 548 -0.82 -13.23 7.25
C GLY A 548 -1.66 -12.58 6.17
N ALA A 549 -2.76 -13.23 5.80
CA ALA A 549 -3.63 -12.74 4.74
C ALA A 549 -4.55 -11.59 5.19
N ALA A 550 -4.77 -11.39 6.49
CA ALA A 550 -5.72 -10.40 6.99
C ALA A 550 -5.37 -8.98 6.52
N TYR A 551 -6.16 -8.45 5.58
CA TYR A 551 -5.89 -7.15 4.97
C TYR A 551 -5.82 -6.04 6.03
N ASN A 552 -4.79 -5.20 5.92
CA ASN A 552 -4.64 -4.02 6.75
C ASN A 552 -4.08 -2.88 5.91
N HIS A 553 -4.83 -1.78 5.82
CA HIS A 553 -4.46 -0.63 5.01
C HIS A 553 -3.08 -0.07 5.36
N ARG A 554 -2.72 0.06 6.64
CA ARG A 554 -1.41 0.59 7.06
C ARG A 554 -0.27 -0.35 6.67
N ALA A 555 -0.44 -1.65 6.88
CA ALA A 555 0.55 -2.65 6.49
C ALA A 555 0.79 -2.64 4.98
N GLN A 556 -0.30 -2.57 4.20
CA GLN A 556 -0.22 -2.50 2.74
C GLN A 556 0.45 -1.22 2.26
N GLN A 557 0.10 -0.07 2.86
CA GLN A 557 0.76 1.20 2.56
C GLN A 557 2.26 1.13 2.85
N ARG A 558 2.67 0.54 3.99
CA ARG A 558 4.09 0.31 4.30
C ARG A 558 4.78 -0.56 3.25
N HIS A 559 4.11 -1.60 2.73
CA HIS A 559 4.68 -2.43 1.67
C HIS A 559 4.97 -1.60 0.43
N LEU A 560 3.98 -0.83 -0.04
CA LEU A 560 4.10 0.04 -1.20
C LEU A 560 5.12 1.17 -1.01
N ASP A 561 5.16 1.80 0.18
CA ASP A 561 6.14 2.84 0.52
C ASP A 561 7.57 2.32 0.33
N ILE A 562 7.85 1.10 0.80
CA ILE A 562 9.15 0.47 0.68
C ILE A 562 9.46 0.13 -0.78
N LEU A 563 8.48 -0.34 -1.56
CA LEU A 563 8.68 -0.58 -3.00
C LEU A 563 9.07 0.71 -3.74
N GLN A 564 8.38 1.82 -3.48
CA GLN A 564 8.74 3.12 -4.07
C GLN A 564 10.13 3.59 -3.62
N SER A 565 10.54 3.27 -2.39
CA SER A 565 11.81 3.74 -1.82
C SER A 565 13.07 3.23 -2.55
N PHE A 566 12.98 2.12 -3.30
CA PHE A 566 14.04 1.67 -4.22
C PHE A 566 13.73 1.92 -5.70
N GLY A 567 12.63 2.63 -6.00
CA GLY A 567 12.31 3.12 -7.33
C GLY A 567 11.33 2.25 -8.11
N SER A 568 10.64 1.30 -7.45
CA SER A 568 9.53 0.58 -8.08
C SER A 568 8.38 1.55 -8.36
N ASN A 569 7.79 1.44 -9.56
CA ASN A 569 6.64 2.23 -10.00
C ASN A 569 5.48 1.36 -10.49
N ALA A 570 5.63 0.03 -10.45
CA ALA A 570 4.63 -0.90 -10.93
C ALA A 570 4.54 -2.14 -10.03
N ILE A 571 3.35 -2.74 -9.97
CA ILE A 571 3.09 -3.99 -9.25
C ILE A 571 2.27 -4.95 -10.12
N ARG A 572 2.58 -6.24 -10.04
CA ARG A 572 1.79 -7.31 -10.64
C ARG A 572 1.15 -8.14 -9.54
N MET A 573 -0.16 -8.38 -9.65
CA MET A 573 -0.97 -9.06 -8.64
C MET A 573 -0.87 -10.59 -8.73
N SER A 574 0.35 -11.09 -8.54
CA SER A 574 0.67 -12.51 -8.65
C SER A 574 -0.01 -13.36 -7.56
N HIS A 575 -0.98 -14.21 -7.85
CA HIS A 575 -1.65 -14.43 -9.15
C HIS A 575 -3.17 -14.50 -8.94
N ASN A 576 -3.71 -13.44 -8.34
CA ASN A 576 -5.11 -13.40 -7.91
C ASN A 576 -5.59 -11.96 -7.68
N PRO A 577 -6.92 -11.71 -7.75
CA PRO A 577 -7.47 -10.38 -7.54
C PRO A 577 -7.02 -9.80 -6.18
N PRO A 578 -6.57 -8.53 -6.14
CA PRO A 578 -6.12 -7.89 -4.91
C PRO A 578 -7.30 -7.46 -4.03
N ALA A 579 -6.98 -7.02 -2.80
CA ALA A 579 -7.95 -6.35 -1.95
C ALA A 579 -8.32 -4.99 -2.57
N PRO A 580 -9.59 -4.53 -2.50
CA PRO A 580 -9.97 -3.22 -3.02
C PRO A 580 -9.11 -2.07 -2.46
N GLY A 581 -8.81 -2.12 -1.16
CA GLY A 581 -7.95 -1.13 -0.52
C GLY A 581 -6.49 -1.11 -1.03
N LEU A 582 -5.98 -2.18 -1.66
CA LEU A 582 -4.69 -2.13 -2.35
C LEU A 582 -4.80 -1.32 -3.65
N MET A 583 -5.87 -1.50 -4.42
CA MET A 583 -6.10 -0.75 -5.67
C MET A 583 -6.29 0.72 -5.40
N ASP A 584 -7.00 1.02 -4.32
CA ASP A 584 -7.12 2.36 -3.75
C ASP A 584 -5.74 2.99 -3.47
N LEU A 585 -4.87 2.28 -2.77
CA LEU A 585 -3.50 2.75 -2.50
C LEU A 585 -2.66 2.85 -3.78
N ALA A 586 -2.80 1.93 -4.73
CA ALA A 586 -2.07 1.95 -5.99
C ALA A 586 -2.43 3.20 -6.81
N ASP A 587 -3.71 3.57 -6.86
CA ASP A 587 -4.17 4.80 -7.48
C ASP A 587 -3.60 6.05 -6.80
N GLU A 588 -3.69 6.10 -5.47
CA GLU A 588 -3.24 7.25 -4.66
C GLU A 588 -1.73 7.46 -4.71
N MET A 589 -0.97 6.37 -4.71
CA MET A 589 0.49 6.39 -4.72
C MET A 589 1.07 6.42 -6.14
N GLY A 590 0.24 6.20 -7.16
CA GLY A 590 0.64 6.22 -8.57
C GLY A 590 1.40 4.98 -9.03
N PHE A 591 1.05 3.79 -8.56
CA PHE A 591 1.57 2.55 -9.13
C PHE A 591 0.87 2.23 -10.45
N LEU A 592 1.62 1.72 -11.43
CA LEU A 592 1.04 0.96 -12.55
C LEU A 592 0.71 -0.45 -12.06
N VAL A 593 -0.48 -0.96 -12.40
CA VAL A 593 -0.93 -2.29 -11.96
C VAL A 593 -1.20 -3.19 -13.16
N MET A 594 -0.52 -4.34 -13.19
CA MET A 594 -0.93 -5.50 -13.97
C MET A 594 -1.79 -6.36 -13.05
N ASP A 595 -3.10 -6.27 -13.24
CA ASP A 595 -4.06 -6.92 -12.35
C ASP A 595 -4.39 -8.31 -12.88
N GLU A 596 -4.18 -9.34 -12.06
CA GLU A 596 -4.13 -10.74 -12.50
C GLU A 596 -5.11 -11.60 -11.72
N ILE A 597 -5.87 -12.43 -12.43
CA ILE A 597 -6.95 -13.21 -11.80
C ILE A 597 -6.65 -14.70 -11.61
N PHE A 598 -5.99 -15.38 -12.54
CA PHE A 598 -5.89 -16.85 -12.50
C PHE A 598 -4.45 -17.36 -12.47
N ASP A 599 -4.17 -18.33 -11.60
CA ASP A 599 -2.92 -19.11 -11.60
C ASP A 599 -3.03 -20.42 -12.40
N CYS A 600 -4.25 -20.89 -12.66
CA CYS A 600 -4.51 -22.07 -13.48
C CYS A 600 -5.86 -21.91 -14.18
N TRP A 601 -6.05 -22.63 -15.29
CA TRP A 601 -7.34 -22.70 -15.98
C TRP A 601 -7.97 -24.07 -15.81
N VAL A 602 -8.11 -24.84 -16.89
CA VAL A 602 -8.67 -26.20 -16.88
C VAL A 602 -7.61 -27.19 -16.39
N LEU A 603 -6.33 -26.92 -16.69
CA LEU A 603 -5.20 -27.69 -16.20
C LEU A 603 -4.70 -27.13 -14.86
N GLY A 604 -4.96 -27.87 -13.78
CA GLY A 604 -4.51 -27.52 -12.43
C GLY A 604 -3.00 -27.65 -12.21
N LYS A 605 -2.49 -26.90 -11.23
CA LYS A 605 -1.10 -26.94 -10.74
C LYS A 605 -0.98 -27.69 -9.41
N THR A 606 -1.99 -27.61 -8.54
CA THR A 606 -2.10 -28.39 -7.32
C THR A 606 -3.38 -29.24 -7.33
N THR A 607 -3.51 -30.15 -6.36
CA THR A 607 -4.63 -31.12 -6.35
C THR A 607 -6.00 -30.46 -6.18
N ASN A 608 -6.10 -29.40 -5.38
CA ASN A 608 -7.37 -28.76 -5.01
C ASN A 608 -7.42 -27.26 -5.35
N ASP A 609 -6.74 -26.82 -6.41
CA ASP A 609 -6.79 -25.41 -6.85
C ASP A 609 -8.04 -25.10 -7.72
N PHE A 610 -8.02 -23.91 -8.35
CA PHE A 610 -9.14 -23.35 -9.10
C PHE A 610 -9.62 -24.21 -10.27
N HIS A 611 -8.80 -25.12 -10.82
CA HIS A 611 -9.22 -25.94 -11.97
C HIS A 611 -10.47 -26.77 -11.71
N LEU A 612 -10.73 -27.12 -10.44
CA LEU A 612 -11.93 -27.86 -10.03
C LEU A 612 -13.23 -27.06 -10.22
N ILE A 613 -13.15 -25.73 -10.21
CA ILE A 613 -14.31 -24.84 -10.35
C ILE A 613 -14.28 -23.98 -11.61
N PHE A 614 -13.15 -23.94 -12.34
CA PHE A 614 -13.00 -23.19 -13.59
C PHE A 614 -14.19 -23.36 -14.56
N PRO A 615 -14.71 -24.57 -14.86
CA PRO A 615 -15.80 -24.73 -15.83
C PRO A 615 -17.07 -23.94 -15.50
N ASP A 616 -17.39 -23.77 -14.21
CA ASP A 616 -18.58 -23.03 -13.77
C ASP A 616 -18.26 -21.56 -13.42
N TRP A 617 -17.01 -21.25 -13.06
CA TRP A 617 -16.66 -19.98 -12.40
C TRP A 617 -15.74 -19.05 -13.18
N HIS A 618 -15.06 -19.48 -14.25
CA HIS A 618 -14.13 -18.61 -14.98
C HIS A 618 -14.78 -17.32 -15.53
N GLU A 619 -15.96 -17.43 -16.16
CA GLU A 619 -16.72 -16.27 -16.66
C GLU A 619 -17.17 -15.34 -15.53
N PRO A 620 -17.94 -15.80 -14.53
CA PRO A 620 -18.42 -14.91 -13.48
C PRO A 620 -17.29 -14.32 -12.63
N ASP A 621 -16.20 -15.07 -12.38
CA ASP A 621 -15.04 -14.54 -11.67
C ASP A 621 -14.34 -13.43 -12.47
N LEU A 622 -14.07 -13.66 -13.76
CA LEU A 622 -13.40 -12.68 -14.62
C LEU A 622 -14.23 -11.40 -14.79
N ARG A 623 -15.55 -11.54 -14.97
CA ARG A 623 -16.46 -10.40 -15.10
C ARG A 623 -16.60 -9.63 -13.80
N ALA A 624 -16.75 -10.30 -12.66
CA ALA A 624 -16.83 -9.64 -11.35
C ALA A 624 -15.54 -8.86 -11.03
N PHE A 625 -14.38 -9.48 -11.30
CA PHE A 625 -13.06 -8.88 -11.14
C PHE A 625 -12.90 -7.59 -11.96
N ILE A 626 -13.13 -7.66 -13.28
CA ILE A 626 -13.00 -6.47 -14.14
C ILE A 626 -14.05 -5.42 -13.79
N GLN A 627 -15.29 -5.81 -13.47
CA GLN A 627 -16.33 -4.85 -13.15
C GLN A 627 -16.04 -4.06 -11.87
N ARG A 628 -15.47 -4.73 -10.85
CA ARG A 628 -15.01 -4.08 -9.61
C ARG A 628 -13.95 -3.02 -9.90
N ASP A 629 -12.98 -3.37 -10.75
CA ASP A 629 -11.71 -2.62 -10.82
C ASP A 629 -11.55 -1.70 -12.04
N ARG A 630 -12.43 -1.79 -13.06
CA ARG A 630 -12.32 -1.06 -14.33
C ARG A 630 -12.18 0.46 -14.24
N ASN A 631 -12.52 1.07 -13.10
CA ASN A 631 -12.40 2.52 -12.89
C ASN A 631 -11.05 2.94 -12.28
N HIS A 632 -10.23 2.01 -11.78
CA HIS A 632 -8.91 2.31 -11.20
C HIS A 632 -7.94 2.80 -12.29
N PRO A 633 -7.45 4.06 -12.25
CA PRO A 633 -6.51 4.58 -13.24
C PRO A 633 -5.17 3.87 -13.26
N SER A 634 -4.77 3.25 -12.13
CA SER A 634 -3.52 2.48 -11.97
C SER A 634 -3.41 1.28 -12.90
N ILE A 635 -4.52 0.62 -13.21
CA ILE A 635 -4.53 -0.59 -14.01
C ILE A 635 -4.23 -0.23 -15.46
N PHE A 636 -3.17 -0.82 -16.01
CA PHE A 636 -2.77 -0.63 -17.41
C PHE A 636 -2.90 -1.92 -18.25
N VAL A 637 -2.99 -3.10 -17.64
CA VAL A 637 -3.17 -4.40 -18.32
C VAL A 637 -3.99 -5.34 -17.43
N TRP A 638 -4.89 -6.12 -18.04
CA TRP A 638 -5.56 -7.26 -17.39
C TRP A 638 -4.80 -8.56 -17.70
N SER A 639 -4.40 -9.32 -16.68
CA SER A 639 -3.80 -10.64 -16.85
C SER A 639 -4.80 -11.75 -16.53
N VAL A 640 -5.12 -12.57 -17.54
CA VAL A 640 -6.09 -13.65 -17.40
C VAL A 640 -5.45 -14.99 -17.03
N GLY A 641 -4.13 -15.05 -16.83
CA GLY A 641 -3.47 -16.31 -16.48
C GLY A 641 -1.97 -16.18 -16.23
N ASN A 642 -1.46 -16.90 -15.22
CA ASN A 642 -0.04 -17.07 -14.97
C ASN A 642 0.42 -18.51 -15.24
N GLU A 643 1.41 -18.71 -16.12
CA GLU A 643 2.07 -20.02 -16.33
C GLU A 643 1.09 -21.20 -16.49
N VAL A 644 -0.04 -20.94 -17.15
CA VAL A 644 -1.10 -21.93 -17.34
C VAL A 644 -0.64 -23.07 -18.24
N GLY A 645 -1.05 -24.31 -17.94
CA GLY A 645 -0.61 -25.50 -18.68
C GLY A 645 -1.02 -25.47 -20.16
N GLU A 646 -2.09 -24.75 -20.47
CA GLU A 646 -2.67 -24.54 -21.80
C GLU A 646 -1.71 -23.86 -22.77
N GLN A 647 -0.64 -23.21 -22.29
CA GLN A 647 0.45 -22.70 -23.14
C GLN A 647 1.06 -23.79 -24.04
N GLN A 648 0.97 -25.07 -23.64
CA GLN A 648 1.60 -26.20 -24.30
C GLN A 648 0.61 -27.06 -25.12
N THR A 649 -0.67 -26.71 -25.15
CA THR A 649 -1.71 -27.54 -25.80
C THR A 649 -2.10 -27.05 -27.20
N GLY A 650 -1.38 -26.08 -27.78
CA GLY A 650 -1.59 -25.60 -29.14
C GLY A 650 -2.92 -24.86 -29.29
N ASP A 651 -3.69 -25.20 -30.32
CA ASP A 651 -4.94 -24.50 -30.66
C ASP A 651 -6.01 -24.63 -29.56
N ASP A 652 -6.03 -25.76 -28.82
CA ASP A 652 -6.99 -25.96 -27.73
C ASP A 652 -6.76 -24.96 -26.58
N GLY A 653 -5.50 -24.75 -26.19
CA GLY A 653 -5.14 -23.76 -25.18
C GLY A 653 -5.34 -22.33 -25.65
N ALA A 654 -5.04 -22.05 -26.92
CA ALA A 654 -5.31 -20.75 -27.52
C ALA A 654 -6.82 -20.43 -27.59
N LYS A 655 -7.68 -21.45 -27.73
CA LYS A 655 -9.14 -21.26 -27.69
C LYS A 655 -9.63 -20.83 -26.31
N VAL A 656 -9.16 -21.47 -25.24
CA VAL A 656 -9.49 -21.05 -23.86
C VAL A 656 -8.96 -19.64 -23.60
N ALA A 657 -7.74 -19.34 -24.05
CA ALA A 657 -7.17 -18.01 -23.96
C ALA A 657 -8.05 -16.96 -24.68
N GLN A 658 -8.55 -17.27 -25.88
CA GLN A 658 -9.39 -16.36 -26.66
C GLN A 658 -10.71 -16.07 -25.96
N GLU A 659 -11.34 -17.09 -25.36
CA GLU A 659 -12.57 -16.93 -24.58
C GLU A 659 -12.38 -15.95 -23.41
N LEU A 660 -11.28 -16.06 -22.67
CA LEU A 660 -10.97 -15.14 -21.56
C LEU A 660 -10.66 -13.72 -22.05
N VAL A 661 -9.94 -13.58 -23.18
CA VAL A 661 -9.69 -12.28 -23.80
C VAL A 661 -11.01 -11.63 -24.26
N ASP A 662 -11.89 -12.40 -24.90
CA ASP A 662 -13.19 -11.91 -25.38
C ASP A 662 -14.07 -11.43 -24.21
N ILE A 663 -14.11 -12.18 -23.09
CA ILE A 663 -14.82 -11.76 -21.87
C ILE A 663 -14.23 -10.45 -21.32
N ALA A 664 -12.90 -10.34 -21.27
CA ALA A 664 -12.24 -9.15 -20.76
C ALA A 664 -12.51 -7.92 -21.63
N HIS A 665 -12.45 -8.04 -22.96
CA HIS A 665 -12.78 -6.94 -23.89
C HIS A 665 -14.26 -6.56 -23.86
N ASP A 666 -15.17 -7.50 -23.61
CA ASP A 666 -16.61 -7.22 -23.42
C ASP A 666 -16.84 -6.36 -22.15
N MET A 667 -16.06 -6.60 -21.10
CA MET A 667 -16.19 -5.88 -19.82
C MET A 667 -15.44 -4.54 -19.78
N ASP A 668 -14.24 -4.48 -20.36
CA ASP A 668 -13.40 -3.29 -20.44
C ASP A 668 -12.55 -3.30 -21.73
N PRO A 669 -13.03 -2.67 -22.82
CA PRO A 669 -12.26 -2.56 -24.06
C PRO A 669 -11.15 -1.50 -23.99
N THR A 670 -10.98 -0.79 -22.86
CA THR A 670 -10.03 0.33 -22.74
C THR A 670 -8.62 -0.09 -22.33
N ARG A 671 -8.45 -1.35 -21.92
CA ARG A 671 -7.18 -1.91 -21.48
C ARG A 671 -6.88 -3.21 -22.23
N PRO A 672 -5.61 -3.44 -22.61
CA PRO A 672 -5.20 -4.69 -23.22
C PRO A 672 -5.23 -5.85 -22.24
N VAL A 673 -5.32 -7.05 -22.79
CA VAL A 673 -5.31 -8.32 -22.07
C VAL A 673 -4.01 -9.08 -22.34
N THR A 674 -3.48 -9.74 -21.32
CA THR A 674 -2.29 -10.59 -21.41
C THR A 674 -2.46 -11.90 -20.62
N ALA A 675 -1.49 -12.79 -20.78
CA ALA A 675 -1.23 -13.92 -19.89
C ALA A 675 0.29 -14.12 -19.79
N SER A 676 0.77 -14.47 -18.61
CA SER A 676 2.19 -14.54 -18.28
C SER A 676 2.80 -15.87 -18.75
N MET A 677 3.67 -15.81 -19.76
CA MET A 677 4.14 -16.97 -20.51
C MET A 677 5.54 -17.42 -20.07
N ASN A 678 5.65 -18.64 -19.54
CA ASN A 678 6.95 -19.29 -19.25
C ASN A 678 7.35 -20.33 -20.30
N SER A 679 6.38 -20.86 -21.06
CA SER A 679 6.62 -21.99 -21.97
C SER A 679 6.03 -21.82 -23.37
N ALA A 680 5.09 -20.90 -23.56
CA ALA A 680 4.64 -20.54 -24.90
C ALA A 680 5.78 -19.89 -25.70
N HIS A 681 5.92 -20.26 -26.97
CA HIS A 681 6.94 -19.80 -27.91
C HIS A 681 6.32 -18.95 -29.03
N PRO A 682 7.10 -18.07 -29.70
CA PRO A 682 6.52 -17.08 -30.61
C PRO A 682 5.84 -17.67 -31.85
N ASN A 683 6.15 -18.91 -32.22
CA ASN A 683 5.56 -19.61 -33.36
C ASN A 683 4.31 -20.45 -33.00
N GLN A 684 3.82 -20.36 -31.76
CA GLN A 684 2.64 -21.08 -31.29
C GLN A 684 1.40 -20.19 -31.35
N PRO A 685 0.18 -20.76 -31.32
CA PRO A 685 -1.07 -19.99 -31.39
C PRO A 685 -1.34 -19.19 -30.11
N PHE A 686 -0.89 -19.64 -28.94
CA PHE A 686 -1.19 -18.99 -27.65
C PHE A 686 -0.77 -17.50 -27.59
N PRO A 687 0.47 -17.09 -27.94
CA PRO A 687 0.87 -15.68 -27.91
C PRO A 687 0.19 -14.81 -28.99
N VAL A 688 -0.46 -15.43 -30.00
CA VAL A 688 -1.20 -14.69 -31.04
C VAL A 688 -2.44 -14.02 -30.44
N VAL A 689 -3.05 -14.62 -29.43
CA VAL A 689 -4.29 -14.18 -28.79
C VAL A 689 -4.11 -12.95 -27.91
N MET A 690 -2.96 -12.80 -27.25
CA MET A 690 -2.72 -11.73 -26.26
C MET A 690 -2.54 -10.34 -26.91
N ASP A 691 -3.04 -9.26 -26.31
CA ASP A 691 -2.82 -7.90 -26.83
C ASP A 691 -1.40 -7.39 -26.54
N VAL A 692 -0.91 -7.69 -25.34
CA VAL A 692 0.45 -7.44 -24.86
C VAL A 692 1.15 -8.77 -24.64
N LEU A 693 2.46 -8.83 -24.89
CA LEU A 693 3.25 -10.03 -24.66
C LEU A 693 3.99 -9.92 -23.32
N SER A 694 3.68 -10.84 -22.41
CA SER A 694 4.25 -10.88 -21.06
C SER A 694 5.04 -12.18 -20.87
N LEU A 695 6.36 -12.08 -20.64
CA LEU A 695 7.25 -13.25 -20.52
C LEU A 695 7.75 -13.49 -19.09
N ASN A 696 7.61 -14.73 -18.63
CA ASN A 696 8.22 -15.23 -17.41
C ASN A 696 9.54 -15.94 -17.74
N TYR A 697 10.66 -15.39 -17.27
CA TYR A 697 12.04 -15.94 -17.32
C TYR A 697 12.65 -16.25 -18.70
N GLN A 698 11.85 -16.46 -19.74
CA GLN A 698 12.33 -16.81 -21.06
C GLN A 698 12.88 -15.60 -21.83
N GLY A 699 12.51 -14.38 -21.44
CA GLY A 699 13.02 -13.15 -22.04
C GLY A 699 14.55 -13.07 -21.95
N GLN A 700 15.09 -13.22 -20.75
CA GLN A 700 16.52 -13.31 -20.45
C GLN A 700 17.14 -14.70 -20.62
N GLY A 701 16.32 -15.71 -20.90
CA GLY A 701 16.73 -17.10 -21.08
C GLY A 701 16.75 -17.92 -19.79
N ILE A 702 16.39 -19.19 -19.93
CA ILE A 702 16.25 -20.19 -18.86
C ILE A 702 17.36 -21.23 -19.04
N ARG A 703 18.22 -21.41 -18.02
CA ARG A 703 19.33 -22.40 -18.02
C ARG A 703 20.27 -22.29 -19.24
N ASP A 704 20.41 -21.11 -19.81
CA ASP A 704 21.13 -20.85 -21.07
C ASP A 704 22.62 -20.50 -20.90
N THR A 705 23.12 -20.42 -19.66
CA THR A 705 24.51 -20.05 -19.36
C THR A 705 25.31 -21.21 -18.76
N PRO A 706 26.66 -21.21 -18.84
CA PRO A 706 27.49 -22.33 -18.39
C PRO A 706 27.28 -22.76 -16.93
N ASN A 707 26.97 -21.82 -16.03
CA ASN A 707 26.73 -22.14 -14.62
C ASN A 707 25.46 -22.98 -14.38
N TYR A 708 24.55 -23.03 -15.36
CA TYR A 708 23.28 -23.75 -15.31
C TYR A 708 23.29 -25.00 -16.18
N SER A 709 24.36 -25.26 -16.93
CA SER A 709 24.40 -26.30 -17.97
C SER A 709 24.29 -27.74 -17.45
N GLN A 710 24.45 -27.93 -16.13
CA GLN A 710 24.32 -29.23 -15.46
C GLN A 710 22.90 -29.50 -14.96
N LEU A 711 22.01 -28.50 -14.99
CA LEU A 711 20.63 -28.65 -14.53
C LEU A 711 19.79 -29.38 -15.57
N GLY A 712 18.89 -30.25 -15.09
CA GLY A 712 17.82 -30.81 -15.92
C GLY A 712 16.67 -29.82 -16.15
N GLY A 713 15.74 -30.18 -17.03
CA GLY A 713 14.55 -29.38 -17.34
C GLY A 713 14.65 -28.62 -18.67
N ILE A 714 13.69 -27.71 -18.89
CA ILE A 714 13.61 -26.92 -20.13
C ILE A 714 14.73 -25.87 -20.12
N GLY A 715 15.55 -25.86 -21.18
CA GLY A 715 16.49 -24.79 -21.47
C GLY A 715 15.95 -23.92 -22.61
N THR A 716 15.85 -22.61 -22.37
CA THR A 716 15.28 -21.65 -23.33
C THR A 716 16.33 -20.57 -23.60
N PRO A 717 16.79 -20.38 -24.86
CA PRO A 717 17.66 -19.24 -25.16
C PRO A 717 16.91 -17.91 -24.95
N PRO A 718 17.60 -16.78 -24.74
CA PRO A 718 16.97 -15.47 -24.58
C PRO A 718 15.96 -15.17 -25.70
N ALA A 719 14.70 -14.97 -25.34
CA ALA A 719 13.59 -15.01 -26.28
C ALA A 719 13.09 -13.63 -26.72
N TYR A 720 13.51 -12.51 -26.10
CA TYR A 720 13.03 -11.17 -26.46
C TYR A 720 13.13 -10.87 -27.98
N PRO A 721 14.25 -11.14 -28.68
CA PRO A 721 14.34 -10.87 -30.11
C PRO A 721 13.38 -11.73 -30.97
N ALA A 722 13.13 -12.97 -30.56
CA ALA A 722 12.26 -13.87 -31.29
C ALA A 722 10.79 -13.45 -31.18
N PHE A 723 10.36 -13.02 -29.98
CA PHE A 723 9.01 -12.48 -29.78
C PHE A 723 8.81 -11.14 -30.48
N HIS A 724 9.72 -10.18 -30.31
CA HIS A 724 9.62 -8.87 -30.95
C HIS A 724 9.61 -8.98 -32.48
N GLY A 725 10.46 -9.83 -33.05
CA GLY A 725 10.50 -10.07 -34.50
C GLY A 725 9.21 -10.70 -35.05
N ASN A 726 8.59 -11.64 -34.32
CA ASN A 726 7.36 -12.30 -34.76
C ASN A 726 6.10 -11.44 -34.54
N PHE A 727 6.13 -10.56 -33.53
CA PHE A 727 4.99 -9.73 -33.11
C PHE A 727 5.32 -8.24 -33.08
N SER A 728 5.83 -7.70 -34.20
CA SER A 728 6.27 -6.30 -34.36
C SER A 728 5.23 -5.19 -34.09
N ARG A 729 4.00 -5.53 -33.68
CA ARG A 729 2.93 -4.58 -33.33
C ARG A 729 2.49 -4.65 -31.87
N LYS A 730 2.99 -5.62 -31.10
CA LYS A 730 2.62 -5.81 -29.69
C LYS A 730 3.73 -5.28 -28.79
N MET A 731 3.34 -4.61 -27.72
CA MET A 731 4.27 -4.29 -26.63
C MET A 731 4.75 -5.60 -25.98
N LEU A 732 6.01 -5.63 -25.59
CA LEU A 732 6.66 -6.77 -24.93
C LEU A 732 7.18 -6.34 -23.56
N GLU A 733 6.94 -7.14 -22.54
CA GLU A 733 7.40 -6.93 -21.17
C GLU A 733 7.85 -8.26 -20.53
N SER A 734 8.58 -8.19 -19.43
CA SER A 734 8.76 -9.35 -18.54
C SER A 734 7.78 -9.27 -17.38
N SER A 735 6.81 -10.19 -17.35
CA SER A 735 5.86 -10.34 -16.23
C SER A 735 6.47 -11.02 -15.01
N GLU A 736 7.56 -11.75 -15.20
CA GLU A 736 8.28 -12.40 -14.11
C GLU A 736 9.75 -12.55 -14.46
N SER A 737 10.61 -11.83 -13.73
CA SER A 737 12.04 -11.79 -13.96
C SER A 737 12.84 -12.23 -12.74
N ALA A 738 14.14 -12.48 -12.95
CA ALA A 738 15.09 -12.90 -11.93
C ALA A 738 14.72 -14.21 -11.21
N SER A 739 13.90 -14.20 -10.16
CA SER A 739 13.86 -15.27 -9.15
C SER A 739 15.25 -15.52 -8.55
N ALA A 740 15.95 -14.40 -8.29
CA ALA A 740 17.17 -14.36 -7.50
C ALA A 740 16.84 -14.70 -6.04
N LEU A 741 17.70 -15.46 -5.37
CA LEU A 741 17.43 -15.97 -4.02
C LEU A 741 18.51 -15.46 -3.06
N SER A 742 18.11 -14.93 -1.91
CA SER A 742 19.05 -14.57 -0.84
C SER A 742 18.39 -14.50 0.53
N SER A 743 19.20 -14.74 1.56
CA SER A 743 18.82 -14.53 2.95
C SER A 743 19.56 -13.31 3.52
N ARG A 744 18.83 -12.40 4.19
CA ARG A 744 19.36 -11.10 4.60
C ARG A 744 20.65 -11.23 5.43
N GLY A 745 21.70 -10.54 4.99
CA GLY A 745 22.98 -10.46 5.72
C GLY A 745 23.78 -11.77 5.79
N THR A 746 23.38 -12.82 5.09
CA THR A 746 24.09 -14.11 5.10
C THR A 746 25.04 -14.20 3.91
N PHE A 747 26.35 -14.35 4.14
CA PHE A 747 27.35 -14.43 3.06
C PHE A 747 28.12 -15.75 3.10
N ILE A 748 28.01 -16.53 2.03
CA ILE A 748 28.60 -17.89 1.92
C ILE A 748 29.85 -17.84 1.03
N PHE A 749 30.89 -18.60 1.42
CA PHE A 749 32.15 -18.71 0.69
C PHE A 749 32.41 -20.16 0.26
N PRO A 750 33.04 -20.42 -0.91
CA PRO A 750 33.55 -19.42 -1.86
C PRO A 750 32.43 -18.68 -2.61
N VAL A 751 32.72 -17.43 -3.00
CA VAL A 751 31.82 -16.63 -3.85
C VAL A 751 32.05 -17.03 -5.31
N LEU A 752 31.00 -16.98 -6.14
CA LEU A 752 31.07 -17.34 -7.56
C LEU A 752 32.24 -16.63 -8.26
N GLU A 753 33.28 -17.36 -8.68
CA GLU A 753 34.51 -16.76 -9.22
C GLU A 753 34.33 -16.16 -10.62
N GLN A 754 33.53 -16.80 -11.48
CA GLN A 754 33.30 -16.37 -12.86
C GLN A 754 31.80 -16.23 -13.16
N GLY A 755 31.44 -15.16 -13.84
CA GLY A 755 30.07 -14.80 -14.14
C GLY A 755 29.39 -14.03 -13.00
N ASP A 756 28.10 -13.79 -13.18
CA ASP A 756 27.26 -12.94 -12.35
C ASP A 756 25.92 -13.60 -11.96
N SER A 757 25.71 -14.86 -12.37
CA SER A 757 24.48 -15.61 -12.13
C SER A 757 24.82 -17.11 -12.02
N ALA A 758 24.30 -17.78 -10.99
CA ALA A 758 24.41 -19.22 -10.80
C ALA A 758 23.19 -19.77 -10.01
N PRO A 759 22.80 -21.04 -10.19
CA PRO A 759 21.76 -21.65 -9.37
C PRO A 759 22.25 -21.86 -7.93
N VAL A 760 21.32 -21.79 -6.97
CA VAL A 760 21.59 -22.14 -5.58
C VAL A 760 21.78 -23.66 -5.45
N ASN A 761 22.88 -24.08 -4.85
CA ASN A 761 23.09 -25.45 -4.38
C ASN A 761 24.11 -25.48 -3.23
N ASP A 762 24.38 -26.67 -2.66
CA ASP A 762 25.29 -26.87 -1.52
C ASP A 762 26.73 -26.39 -1.77
N THR A 763 27.13 -26.25 -3.03
CA THR A 763 28.47 -25.81 -3.42
C THR A 763 28.50 -24.41 -4.03
N SER A 764 27.33 -23.82 -4.26
CA SER A 764 27.15 -22.53 -4.95
C SER A 764 26.02 -21.75 -4.27
N GLY A 765 26.40 -20.90 -3.33
CA GLY A 765 25.50 -19.91 -2.75
C GLY A 765 24.41 -20.43 -1.81
N GLY A 766 24.29 -21.74 -1.56
CA GLY A 766 23.35 -22.32 -0.60
C GLY A 766 24.03 -23.02 0.57
N ASN A 767 23.29 -23.24 1.66
CA ASN A 767 23.69 -24.08 2.78
C ASN A 767 22.48 -24.88 3.30
N PHE A 768 22.42 -26.17 2.99
CA PHE A 768 21.27 -27.03 3.31
C PHE A 768 21.19 -27.43 4.78
N THR A 769 22.21 -27.14 5.60
CA THR A 769 22.17 -27.38 7.05
C THR A 769 21.51 -26.23 7.80
N THR A 770 21.74 -25.01 7.34
CA THR A 770 21.20 -23.78 7.95
C THR A 770 20.00 -23.21 7.19
N PHE A 771 19.69 -23.78 6.01
CA PHE A 771 18.66 -23.32 5.08
C PHE A 771 18.83 -21.85 4.70
N GLN A 772 20.07 -21.45 4.39
CA GLN A 772 20.38 -20.07 4.04
C GLN A 772 20.96 -19.94 2.63
N VAL A 773 20.67 -18.81 2.00
CA VAL A 773 21.14 -18.45 0.67
C VAL A 773 22.00 -17.19 0.75
N SER A 774 23.11 -17.20 0.03
CA SER A 774 24.11 -16.16 0.03
C SER A 774 23.59 -14.84 -0.54
N ALA A 775 23.79 -13.76 0.21
CA ALA A 775 23.39 -12.39 -0.09
C ALA A 775 24.39 -11.63 -0.96
N TYR A 776 25.30 -12.33 -1.66
CA TYR A 776 26.08 -11.69 -2.72
C TYR A 776 25.23 -11.33 -3.96
N GLU A 777 23.95 -11.74 -4.00
CA GLU A 777 23.03 -11.42 -5.09
C GLU A 777 23.50 -11.92 -6.46
N LEU A 778 24.15 -13.09 -6.47
CA LEU A 778 24.62 -13.79 -7.69
C LEU A 778 23.87 -15.11 -7.91
N TYR A 779 22.94 -15.45 -7.01
CA TYR A 779 22.35 -16.79 -6.95
C TYR A 779 20.85 -16.74 -7.19
N SER A 780 20.31 -17.76 -7.86
CA SER A 780 18.90 -17.82 -8.28
C SER A 780 18.30 -19.21 -8.12
N ALA A 781 16.98 -19.30 -8.32
CA ALA A 781 16.33 -20.56 -8.63
C ALA A 781 16.89 -21.16 -9.93
N ASP A 782 16.68 -22.46 -10.13
CA ASP A 782 17.22 -23.21 -11.28
C ASP A 782 16.74 -22.70 -12.65
N TYR A 783 15.55 -22.11 -12.69
CA TYR A 783 14.96 -21.51 -13.90
C TYR A 783 15.17 -19.99 -13.98
N GLY A 784 15.69 -19.38 -12.91
CA GLY A 784 15.85 -17.94 -12.77
C GLY A 784 17.22 -17.42 -13.18
N SER A 785 17.53 -16.22 -12.69
CA SER A 785 18.74 -15.45 -12.92
C SER A 785 19.00 -14.45 -11.79
N SER A 786 20.24 -13.95 -11.69
CA SER A 786 20.54 -12.76 -10.90
C SER A 786 19.93 -11.49 -11.53
N ALA A 787 19.87 -10.42 -10.74
CA ALA A 787 19.47 -9.11 -11.22
C ALA A 787 20.40 -8.60 -12.34
N ASP A 788 21.71 -8.83 -12.23
CA ASP A 788 22.69 -8.38 -13.23
C ASP A 788 22.44 -8.99 -14.62
N LYS A 789 22.09 -10.28 -14.68
CA LYS A 789 21.75 -10.93 -15.95
C LYS A 789 20.48 -10.35 -16.54
N GLU A 790 19.44 -10.12 -15.74
CA GLU A 790 18.20 -9.51 -16.21
C GLU A 790 18.45 -8.09 -16.73
N PHE A 791 19.15 -7.27 -15.95
CA PHE A 791 19.51 -5.91 -16.31
C PHE A 791 20.27 -5.85 -17.64
N ARG A 792 21.25 -6.75 -17.84
CA ARG A 792 21.95 -6.90 -19.12
C ARG A 792 20.99 -7.25 -20.25
N SER A 793 20.08 -8.19 -20.03
CA SER A 793 19.11 -8.59 -21.04
C SER A 793 18.21 -7.42 -21.45
N LEU A 794 17.67 -6.66 -20.49
CA LEU A 794 16.84 -5.49 -20.75
C LEU A 794 17.61 -4.37 -21.47
N ASP A 795 18.84 -4.07 -21.05
CA ASP A 795 19.66 -3.02 -21.68
C ASP A 795 20.07 -3.39 -23.13
N GLN A 796 20.16 -4.68 -23.43
CA GLN A 796 20.39 -5.18 -24.79
C GLN A 796 19.11 -5.17 -25.66
N ASN A 797 17.93 -5.09 -25.05
CA ASN A 797 16.64 -5.13 -25.72
C ASN A 797 15.76 -3.93 -25.29
N PRO A 798 16.14 -2.68 -25.61
CA PRO A 798 15.51 -1.47 -25.06
C PRO A 798 14.06 -1.23 -25.51
N TYR A 799 13.51 -2.04 -26.42
CA TYR A 799 12.11 -2.04 -26.81
C TYR A 799 11.19 -2.76 -25.81
N VAL A 800 11.77 -3.56 -24.89
CA VAL A 800 11.02 -4.22 -23.81
C VAL A 800 10.60 -3.16 -22.80
N ALA A 801 9.31 -3.11 -22.47
CA ALA A 801 8.73 -2.06 -21.62
C ALA A 801 9.30 -2.03 -20.19
N GLY A 802 9.82 -3.17 -19.72
CA GLY A 802 10.48 -3.33 -18.44
C GLY A 802 10.20 -4.71 -17.86
N GLU A 803 10.20 -4.79 -16.54
CA GLU A 803 10.13 -6.06 -15.81
C GLU A 803 9.21 -5.99 -14.59
N PHE A 804 8.73 -7.16 -14.16
CA PHE A 804 8.18 -7.42 -12.84
C PHE A 804 9.04 -8.48 -12.14
N VAL A 805 9.81 -8.05 -11.16
CA VAL A 805 10.76 -8.93 -10.44
C VAL A 805 10.01 -9.95 -9.58
N TRP A 806 10.43 -11.22 -9.59
CA TRP A 806 10.03 -12.22 -8.58
C TRP A 806 11.01 -12.21 -7.40
N THR A 807 10.70 -11.59 -6.25
CA THR A 807 9.50 -10.79 -5.89
C THR A 807 9.91 -9.47 -5.22
N GLY A 808 8.97 -8.53 -5.03
CA GLY A 808 9.30 -7.31 -4.28
C GLY A 808 9.48 -7.58 -2.78
N TRP A 809 8.59 -8.38 -2.20
CA TRP A 809 8.64 -8.82 -0.81
C TRP A 809 8.79 -10.33 -0.75
N ASP A 810 9.50 -10.83 0.26
CA ASP A 810 9.32 -12.23 0.66
C ASP A 810 7.88 -12.42 1.12
N TYR A 811 7.36 -13.62 0.94
CA TYR A 811 5.99 -14.01 1.24
C TYR A 811 5.99 -15.39 1.92
N LEU A 812 4.90 -15.70 2.61
CA LEU A 812 4.71 -17.03 3.20
C LEU A 812 4.45 -18.06 2.10
N GLY A 813 5.09 -19.22 2.22
CA GLY A 813 5.04 -20.24 1.17
C GLY A 813 6.18 -20.18 0.16
N GLU A 814 6.08 -21.04 -0.85
CA GLU A 814 7.05 -21.21 -1.95
C GLU A 814 8.54 -21.04 -1.59
N PRO A 815 9.07 -21.80 -0.60
CA PRO A 815 10.39 -21.59 0.02
C PRO A 815 11.60 -22.02 -0.83
N THR A 816 11.50 -21.96 -2.17
CA THR A 816 12.59 -22.36 -3.08
C THR A 816 13.92 -21.74 -2.66
N PRO A 817 14.99 -22.54 -2.46
CA PRO A 817 15.16 -23.94 -2.86
C PRO A 817 14.93 -24.96 -1.73
N TYR A 818 14.51 -24.52 -0.55
CA TYR A 818 14.35 -25.36 0.65
C TYR A 818 12.88 -25.64 0.94
N ASN A 819 12.57 -26.59 1.82
CA ASN A 819 11.20 -26.84 2.26
C ASN A 819 10.95 -26.21 3.64
N VAL A 820 11.06 -24.89 3.76
CA VAL A 820 10.84 -24.12 5.01
C VAL A 820 9.52 -23.34 4.98
N ARG A 821 9.33 -22.26 5.76
CA ARG A 821 8.01 -21.59 5.87
C ARG A 821 7.77 -20.39 4.92
N SER A 822 8.79 -19.81 4.32
CA SER A 822 8.64 -18.62 3.47
C SER A 822 9.73 -18.53 2.38
N SER A 823 9.53 -17.61 1.44
CA SER A 823 10.37 -17.43 0.27
C SER A 823 11.77 -16.84 0.57
N TYR A 824 12.63 -16.83 -0.46
CA TYR A 824 13.95 -16.16 -0.50
C TYR A 824 14.05 -15.14 -1.64
N SER A 825 13.02 -15.04 -2.48
CA SER A 825 12.98 -14.27 -3.72
C SER A 825 12.74 -12.77 -3.52
N GLY A 826 12.24 -12.36 -2.35
CA GLY A 826 11.97 -10.97 -2.03
C GLY A 826 13.22 -10.09 -2.10
N ILE A 827 13.09 -8.93 -2.74
CA ILE A 827 14.05 -7.81 -2.62
C ILE A 827 14.13 -7.33 -1.16
N VAL A 828 13.00 -7.43 -0.46
CA VAL A 828 12.82 -7.12 0.97
C VAL A 828 12.42 -8.41 1.68
N ASP A 829 12.91 -8.63 2.91
CA ASP A 829 12.50 -9.80 3.70
C ASP A 829 11.06 -9.70 4.25
N LEU A 830 10.54 -10.79 4.81
CA LEU A 830 9.17 -10.89 5.32
C LEU A 830 8.84 -9.88 6.44
N ALA A 831 9.87 -9.45 7.19
CA ALA A 831 9.75 -8.44 8.24
C ALA A 831 9.86 -7.00 7.70
N GLY A 832 10.17 -6.83 6.42
CA GLY A 832 10.34 -5.55 5.76
C GLY A 832 11.69 -4.90 5.97
N PHE A 833 12.72 -5.71 6.23
CA PHE A 833 14.10 -5.25 6.19
C PHE A 833 14.67 -5.45 4.78
N PRO A 834 15.33 -4.42 4.21
CA PRO A 834 16.02 -4.54 2.94
C PRO A 834 17.05 -5.67 2.96
N LYS A 835 17.06 -6.52 1.93
CA LYS A 835 18.20 -7.40 1.61
C LYS A 835 19.23 -6.62 0.79
N GLU A 836 20.37 -7.25 0.51
CA GLU A 836 21.40 -6.66 -0.36
C GLU A 836 20.83 -6.32 -1.75
N ARG A 837 19.89 -7.15 -2.24
CA ARG A 837 19.13 -6.94 -3.48
C ARG A 837 18.45 -5.58 -3.57
N PHE A 838 17.95 -5.04 -2.46
CA PHE A 838 17.32 -3.72 -2.45
C PHE A 838 18.23 -2.65 -3.06
N TYR A 839 19.51 -2.69 -2.72
CA TYR A 839 20.45 -1.64 -3.08
C TYR A 839 20.95 -1.76 -4.52
N ILE A 840 21.02 -2.96 -5.11
CA ILE A 840 21.34 -3.08 -6.55
C ILE A 840 20.18 -2.56 -7.41
N TYR A 841 18.92 -2.87 -7.07
CA TYR A 841 17.75 -2.29 -7.74
C TYR A 841 17.69 -0.78 -7.52
N GLN A 842 17.87 -0.29 -6.29
CA GLN A 842 17.91 1.16 -6.02
C GLN A 842 18.97 1.87 -6.86
N SER A 843 20.16 1.29 -7.01
CA SER A 843 21.22 1.89 -7.82
C SER A 843 20.88 2.00 -9.31
N ARG A 844 20.05 1.09 -9.84
CA ARG A 844 19.63 1.06 -11.24
C ARG A 844 18.36 1.87 -11.48
N TRP A 845 17.36 1.70 -10.63
CA TRP A 845 16.05 2.33 -10.76
C TRP A 845 16.05 3.77 -10.24
N GLN A 846 17.00 4.16 -9.39
CA GLN A 846 17.21 5.55 -8.99
C GLN A 846 18.65 6.00 -9.32
N PRO A 847 18.99 6.15 -10.61
CA PRO A 847 20.37 6.47 -11.03
C PRO A 847 20.85 7.86 -10.55
N ASP A 848 19.92 8.73 -10.15
CA ASP A 848 20.20 10.07 -9.62
C ASP A 848 20.33 10.11 -8.08
N LEU A 849 19.96 9.01 -7.40
CA LEU A 849 20.19 8.88 -5.96
C LEU A 849 21.69 8.69 -5.71
N ARG A 850 22.27 9.60 -4.91
CA ARG A 850 23.67 9.51 -4.46
C ARG A 850 23.81 8.41 -3.44
N MET A 851 24.18 7.21 -3.90
CA MET A 851 24.30 6.04 -3.05
C MET A 851 25.55 5.21 -3.37
N ALA A 852 26.05 4.57 -2.33
CA ALA A 852 27.04 3.50 -2.36
C ALA A 852 26.63 2.51 -1.27
N HIS A 853 26.71 1.22 -1.56
CA HIS A 853 26.35 0.16 -0.61
C HIS A 853 27.37 -0.98 -0.70
N ILE A 854 28.09 -1.20 0.39
CA ILE A 854 29.12 -2.25 0.52
C ILE A 854 28.47 -3.57 0.96
N LEU A 855 28.87 -4.66 0.31
CA LEU A 855 28.70 -6.01 0.85
C LEU A 855 30.00 -6.83 0.71
N PRO A 856 30.28 -7.77 1.62
CA PRO A 856 29.49 -8.13 2.80
C PRO A 856 29.72 -7.20 4.00
N HIS A 857 29.11 -7.53 5.15
CA HIS A 857 29.51 -6.95 6.44
C HIS A 857 31.00 -7.20 6.75
N TRP A 858 31.61 -6.42 7.65
CA TRP A 858 33.06 -6.49 7.94
C TRP A 858 33.41 -7.09 9.31
N THR A 859 32.68 -8.13 9.71
CA THR A 859 32.86 -8.81 11.01
C THR A 859 33.01 -10.31 10.78
N TRP A 860 34.25 -10.78 10.64
CA TRP A 860 34.58 -12.16 10.27
C TRP A 860 35.68 -12.77 11.16
N PRO A 861 35.39 -13.09 12.43
CA PRO A 861 36.41 -13.63 13.35
C PRO A 861 37.12 -14.87 12.78
N ASP A 862 36.41 -15.75 12.07
CA ASP A 862 36.96 -16.99 11.50
C ASP A 862 37.68 -16.80 10.15
N ARG A 863 37.75 -15.56 9.64
CA ARG A 863 38.35 -15.24 8.33
C ARG A 863 39.52 -14.26 8.40
N VAL A 864 40.09 -14.00 9.58
CA VAL A 864 41.30 -13.15 9.70
C VAL A 864 42.41 -13.67 8.77
N GLY A 865 42.88 -12.81 7.86
CA GLY A 865 43.91 -13.16 6.88
C GLY A 865 43.42 -13.98 5.67
N LYS A 866 42.13 -14.27 5.56
CA LYS A 866 41.53 -14.95 4.40
C LYS A 866 40.95 -13.95 3.39
N VAL A 867 40.93 -14.34 2.13
CA VAL A 867 40.25 -13.59 1.06
C VAL A 867 38.75 -13.51 1.35
N THR A 868 38.19 -12.31 1.29
CA THR A 868 36.77 -12.00 1.51
C THR A 868 36.37 -11.01 0.42
N PRO A 869 35.79 -11.48 -0.71
CA PRO A 869 35.41 -10.60 -1.81
C PRO A 869 34.50 -9.46 -1.35
N VAL A 870 34.71 -8.27 -1.90
CA VAL A 870 33.90 -7.08 -1.60
C VAL A 870 33.22 -6.61 -2.88
N HIS A 871 31.90 -6.45 -2.82
CA HIS A 871 31.11 -5.87 -3.90
C HIS A 871 30.54 -4.52 -3.44
N VAL A 872 30.32 -3.63 -4.40
CA VAL A 872 29.69 -2.33 -4.13
C VAL A 872 28.61 -2.06 -5.16
N PHE A 873 27.40 -1.77 -4.68
CA PHE A 873 26.30 -1.27 -5.50
C PHE A 873 26.32 0.26 -5.48
N SER A 874 26.29 0.88 -6.66
CA SER A 874 26.26 2.33 -6.82
C SER A 874 25.88 2.70 -8.24
N SER A 875 25.17 3.82 -8.39
CA SER A 875 24.94 4.47 -9.68
C SER A 875 26.16 5.25 -10.21
N GLY A 876 27.26 5.31 -9.44
CA GLY A 876 28.52 5.91 -9.89
C GLY A 876 29.23 5.11 -10.98
N ASP A 877 30.10 5.78 -11.73
CA ASP A 877 30.88 5.25 -12.86
C ASP A 877 32.20 4.63 -12.40
N GLU A 878 32.72 5.06 -11.24
CA GLU A 878 33.95 4.54 -10.66
C GLU A 878 33.81 4.35 -9.14
N ALA A 879 34.63 3.49 -8.56
CA ALA A 879 34.69 3.29 -7.12
C ALA A 879 36.11 2.95 -6.66
N GLU A 880 36.51 3.46 -5.49
CA GLU A 880 37.77 3.14 -4.83
C GLU A 880 37.52 2.61 -3.42
N LEU A 881 38.04 1.42 -3.15
CA LEU A 881 37.86 0.71 -1.90
C LEU A 881 39.09 0.84 -1.00
N PHE A 882 38.90 0.97 0.30
CA PHE A 882 39.96 1.11 1.30
C PHE A 882 39.73 0.13 2.44
N VAL A 883 40.78 -0.59 2.83
CA VAL A 883 40.82 -1.41 4.06
C VAL A 883 41.76 -0.73 5.03
N ASN A 884 41.25 -0.29 6.18
CA ASN A 884 42.03 0.42 7.21
C ASN A 884 42.86 1.59 6.62
N GLY A 885 42.23 2.38 5.75
CA GLY A 885 42.85 3.53 5.06
C GLY A 885 43.77 3.17 3.88
N LYS A 886 44.02 1.88 3.61
CA LYS A 886 44.84 1.44 2.47
C LYS A 886 43.97 1.11 1.26
N SER A 887 44.17 1.82 0.16
CA SER A 887 43.48 1.58 -1.11
C SER A 887 43.70 0.15 -1.61
N GLN A 888 42.63 -0.47 -2.08
CA GLN A 888 42.59 -1.77 -2.77
C GLN A 888 42.49 -1.59 -4.29
N GLY A 889 42.67 -0.35 -4.78
CA GLY A 889 42.58 0.03 -6.18
C GLY A 889 41.23 0.64 -6.54
N ARG A 890 41.27 1.65 -7.42
CA ARG A 890 40.10 2.25 -8.07
C ARG A 890 39.69 1.40 -9.27
N GLN A 891 38.39 1.19 -9.43
CA GLN A 891 37.78 0.49 -10.56
C GLN A 891 36.83 1.42 -11.31
N THR A 892 36.79 1.26 -12.63
CA THR A 892 35.79 1.88 -13.51
C THR A 892 34.76 0.81 -13.86
N LYS A 893 33.49 1.21 -13.93
CA LYS A 893 32.38 0.32 -14.32
C LYS A 893 32.44 0.10 -15.82
N GLU A 894 32.48 -1.17 -16.23
CA GLU A 894 32.45 -1.55 -17.64
C GLU A 894 31.01 -1.51 -18.19
N PRO A 895 30.81 -1.35 -19.51
CA PRO A 895 29.48 -1.45 -20.11
C PRO A 895 28.77 -2.76 -19.73
N LEU A 896 27.45 -2.68 -19.46
CA LEU A 896 26.61 -3.83 -19.08
C LEU A 896 27.08 -4.57 -17.80
N THR A 897 27.68 -3.81 -16.86
CA THR A 897 27.98 -4.25 -15.50
C THR A 897 27.29 -3.34 -14.48
N TYR A 898 26.78 -3.93 -13.39
CA TYR A 898 25.88 -3.22 -12.45
C TYR A 898 26.42 -3.16 -11.01
N ARG A 899 27.65 -3.60 -10.80
CA ARG A 899 28.34 -3.61 -9.51
C ARG A 899 29.85 -3.49 -9.68
N PHE A 900 30.52 -2.99 -8.64
CA PHE A 900 31.98 -3.05 -8.53
C PHE A 900 32.38 -4.29 -7.72
N ARG A 901 33.56 -4.87 -8.02
CA ARG A 901 33.96 -6.16 -7.45
C ARG A 901 35.45 -6.24 -7.21
N TRP A 902 35.85 -6.40 -5.94
CA TRP A 902 37.20 -6.72 -5.52
C TRP A 902 37.27 -8.14 -4.96
N ASP A 903 37.74 -9.10 -5.77
CA ASP A 903 37.72 -10.52 -5.42
C ASP A 903 38.84 -10.98 -4.48
N LYS A 904 39.87 -10.16 -4.31
CA LYS A 904 41.11 -10.54 -3.62
C LYS A 904 41.36 -9.76 -2.33
N VAL A 905 40.34 -9.07 -1.81
CA VAL A 905 40.46 -8.31 -0.56
C VAL A 905 40.70 -9.30 0.58
N VAL A 906 41.72 -9.07 1.39
CA VAL A 906 42.01 -9.89 2.57
C VAL A 906 41.34 -9.26 3.79
N TYR A 907 40.61 -10.06 4.55
CA TYR A 907 39.94 -9.57 5.75
C TYR A 907 40.94 -9.26 6.86
N HIS A 908 40.98 -7.97 7.23
CA HIS A 908 41.63 -7.45 8.43
C HIS A 908 40.56 -6.71 9.25
N PRO A 909 40.39 -7.04 10.54
CA PRO A 909 39.49 -6.31 11.42
C PRO A 909 39.76 -4.80 11.39
N GLY A 910 38.70 -4.01 11.48
CA GLY A 910 38.75 -2.54 11.44
C GLY A 910 37.67 -1.98 10.53
N GLU A 911 38.07 -1.17 9.56
CA GLU A 911 37.17 -0.41 8.69
C GLU A 911 37.35 -0.80 7.23
N LEU A 912 36.22 -0.97 6.54
CA LEU A 912 36.13 -1.03 5.09
C LEU A 912 35.33 0.20 4.62
N HIS A 913 35.94 0.99 3.75
CA HIS A 913 35.40 2.26 3.26
C HIS A 913 35.41 2.29 1.74
N VAL A 914 34.37 2.83 1.12
CA VAL A 914 34.34 3.08 -0.32
C VAL A 914 34.05 4.55 -0.61
N VAL A 915 34.71 5.08 -1.64
CA VAL A 915 34.33 6.32 -2.31
C VAL A 915 33.93 5.99 -3.73
N THR A 916 32.70 6.32 -4.12
CA THR A 916 32.24 6.21 -5.50
C THR A 916 32.31 7.56 -6.19
N TYR A 917 32.42 7.55 -7.51
CA TYR A 917 32.55 8.75 -8.33
C TYR A 917 31.58 8.68 -9.50
N LYS A 918 31.05 9.84 -9.90
CA LYS A 918 30.22 10.04 -11.09
C LYS A 918 30.75 11.26 -11.82
N ASP A 919 31.04 11.13 -13.11
CA ASP A 919 31.70 12.17 -13.92
C ASP A 919 32.98 12.74 -13.27
N GLY A 920 33.80 11.85 -12.69
CA GLY A 920 35.07 12.20 -12.03
C GLY A 920 34.94 12.93 -10.67
N LYS A 921 33.72 13.18 -10.18
CA LYS A 921 33.46 13.80 -8.87
C LYS A 921 33.01 12.76 -7.86
N VAL A 922 33.32 12.97 -6.58
CA VAL A 922 32.80 12.13 -5.49
C VAL A 922 31.27 12.12 -5.54
N TRP A 923 30.71 10.92 -5.67
CA TRP A 923 29.28 10.68 -5.79
C TRP A 923 28.66 10.30 -4.46
N ALA A 924 29.14 9.21 -3.86
CA ALA A 924 28.71 8.73 -2.55
C ALA A 924 29.87 8.05 -1.82
N LYS A 925 29.65 7.78 -0.53
CA LYS A 925 30.58 7.05 0.33
C LYS A 925 29.79 6.08 1.18
N ASP A 926 30.40 4.95 1.49
CA ASP A 926 29.83 3.99 2.43
C ASP A 926 30.94 3.39 3.30
N THR A 927 30.58 2.92 4.49
CA THR A 927 31.54 2.40 5.48
C THR A 927 30.90 1.30 6.32
N VAL A 928 31.57 0.16 6.37
CA VAL A 928 31.24 -0.94 7.27
C VAL A 928 32.44 -1.23 8.18
N GLN A 929 32.16 -1.53 9.45
CA GLN A 929 33.18 -1.70 10.47
C GLN A 929 33.03 -3.04 11.19
N THR A 930 34.15 -3.60 11.64
CA THR A 930 34.15 -4.79 12.49
C THR A 930 33.50 -4.50 13.82
N ALA A 931 32.33 -5.10 14.06
CA ALA A 931 31.60 -5.01 15.31
C ALA A 931 32.24 -5.89 16.39
N GLY A 932 32.13 -5.45 17.65
CA GLY A 932 32.46 -6.26 18.81
C GLY A 932 31.29 -7.13 19.27
N GLU A 933 31.40 -7.67 20.49
CA GLU A 933 30.34 -8.46 21.10
C GLU A 933 29.04 -7.67 21.30
N PRO A 934 27.86 -8.30 21.14
CA PRO A 934 26.58 -7.71 21.50
C PRO A 934 26.57 -7.11 22.91
N ALA A 935 26.08 -5.88 23.04
CA ALA A 935 26.03 -5.17 24.32
C ALA A 935 24.70 -4.43 24.60
N ARG A 936 23.97 -4.02 23.57
CA ARG A 936 22.74 -3.23 23.73
C ARG A 936 21.78 -3.40 22.57
N LEU A 937 20.51 -3.11 22.83
CA LEU A 937 19.47 -3.02 21.82
C LEU A 937 19.22 -1.55 21.43
N ARG A 938 18.78 -1.33 20.19
CA ARG A 938 18.17 -0.07 19.73
C ARG A 938 16.81 -0.39 19.13
N LEU A 939 15.76 0.18 19.69
CA LEU A 939 14.39 0.08 19.21
C LEU A 939 14.01 1.38 18.48
N THR A 940 13.51 1.29 17.25
CA THR A 940 13.09 2.43 16.43
C THR A 940 11.70 2.16 15.87
N ALA A 941 10.74 3.06 16.09
CA ALA A 941 9.42 2.98 15.46
C ALA A 941 9.42 3.73 14.13
N ASP A 942 8.75 3.17 13.11
CA ASP A 942 8.53 3.83 11.83
C ASP A 942 7.72 5.12 11.99
N ARG A 943 6.73 5.10 12.89
CA ARG A 943 5.87 6.22 13.27
C ARG A 943 5.64 6.21 14.78
N SER A 944 5.67 7.39 15.40
CA SER A 944 5.42 7.56 16.84
C SER A 944 3.97 7.95 17.17
N LYS A 945 3.13 8.18 16.16
CA LYS A 945 1.71 8.51 16.29
C LYS A 945 0.88 7.60 15.39
N ILE A 946 -0.12 6.96 15.99
CA ILE A 946 -1.06 6.06 15.31
C ILE A 946 -2.49 6.40 15.74
N ALA A 947 -3.48 6.09 14.91
CA ALA A 947 -4.89 6.28 15.26
C ALA A 947 -5.34 5.31 16.38
N ALA A 948 -6.32 5.73 17.17
CA ALA A 948 -7.00 4.91 18.18
C ALA A 948 -8.24 4.22 17.59
N ASP A 949 -8.15 3.72 16.36
CA ASP A 949 -9.23 3.07 15.61
C ASP A 949 -9.27 1.55 15.80
N GLY A 950 -8.21 0.98 16.40
CA GLY A 950 -8.04 -0.47 16.53
C GLY A 950 -7.56 -1.16 15.26
N LEU A 951 -7.05 -0.42 14.28
CA LEU A 951 -6.57 -0.90 12.99
C LEU A 951 -5.17 -0.34 12.63
N ASP A 952 -4.86 0.91 12.99
CA ASP A 952 -3.57 1.55 12.67
C ASP A 952 -2.41 0.90 13.43
N LEU A 953 -1.26 0.78 12.75
CA LEU A 953 -0.11 0.00 13.17
C LEU A 953 1.16 0.84 13.24
N SER A 954 2.01 0.52 14.21
CA SER A 954 3.42 0.95 14.25
C SER A 954 4.34 -0.25 14.17
N TYR A 955 5.35 -0.14 13.31
CA TYR A 955 6.38 -1.15 13.09
C TYR A 955 7.64 -0.72 13.83
N LEU A 956 8.08 -1.52 14.80
CA LEU A 956 9.25 -1.22 15.62
C LEU A 956 10.39 -2.19 15.31
N SER A 957 11.42 -1.66 14.66
CA SER A 957 12.66 -2.38 14.36
C SER A 957 13.57 -2.41 15.59
N VAL A 958 14.15 -3.57 15.87
CA VAL A 958 15.21 -3.76 16.86
C VAL A 958 16.51 -4.09 16.17
N GLU A 959 17.58 -3.39 16.55
CA GLU A 959 18.95 -3.69 16.16
C GLU A 959 19.76 -4.14 17.38
N VAL A 960 20.60 -5.17 17.22
CA VAL A 960 21.61 -5.55 18.20
C VAL A 960 22.91 -4.80 17.90
N LEU A 961 23.43 -4.10 18.91
CA LEU A 961 24.63 -3.27 18.79
C LEU A 961 25.69 -3.68 19.82
N ASP A 962 26.94 -3.41 19.50
CA ASP A 962 28.06 -3.56 20.43
C ASP A 962 28.20 -2.37 21.40
N HIS A 963 29.23 -2.42 22.26
CA HIS A 963 29.51 -1.36 23.24
C HIS A 963 29.82 0.02 22.61
N GLN A 964 30.27 0.05 21.35
CA GLN A 964 30.56 1.27 20.60
C GLN A 964 29.35 1.74 19.78
N GLY A 965 28.23 1.03 19.84
CA GLY A 965 27.00 1.34 19.10
C GLY A 965 27.01 0.89 17.64
N ARG A 966 27.95 0.02 17.26
CA ARG A 966 28.06 -0.56 15.91
C ARG A 966 27.11 -1.76 15.78
N PHE A 967 26.49 -1.90 14.62
CA PHE A 967 25.58 -3.00 14.31
C PHE A 967 26.30 -4.35 14.33
N VAL A 968 25.74 -5.35 15.01
CA VAL A 968 26.32 -6.71 15.07
C VAL A 968 25.64 -7.59 14.02
N PRO A 969 26.26 -7.82 12.85
CA PRO A 969 25.58 -8.37 11.67
C PRO A 969 25.19 -9.85 11.79
N GLN A 970 25.79 -10.58 12.74
CA GLN A 970 25.54 -12.01 12.96
C GLN A 970 24.85 -12.27 14.32
N ALA A 971 24.34 -11.24 14.98
CA ALA A 971 23.69 -11.40 16.27
C ALA A 971 22.36 -12.19 16.13
N THR A 972 22.20 -13.18 17.00
CA THR A 972 21.04 -14.09 17.08
C THR A 972 20.34 -14.03 18.43
N ASN A 973 20.59 -13.00 19.24
CA ASN A 973 20.09 -12.88 20.60
C ASN A 973 18.56 -13.04 20.68
N ALA A 974 18.06 -13.77 21.69
CA ALA A 974 16.64 -13.87 21.98
C ALA A 974 16.12 -12.55 22.60
N ILE A 975 15.27 -11.84 21.88
CA ILE A 975 14.69 -10.56 22.29
C ILE A 975 13.27 -10.80 22.78
N THR A 976 12.94 -10.26 23.96
CA THR A 976 11.60 -10.23 24.53
C THR A 976 11.03 -8.82 24.42
N PHE A 977 9.86 -8.72 23.80
CA PHE A 977 9.08 -7.50 23.65
C PHE A 977 8.00 -7.42 24.72
N SER A 978 7.78 -6.22 25.25
CA SER A 978 6.64 -5.92 26.13
C SER A 978 6.01 -4.59 25.73
N VAL A 979 4.68 -4.54 25.82
CA VAL A 979 3.87 -3.36 25.52
C VAL A 979 3.06 -3.01 26.76
N SER A 980 3.01 -1.73 27.11
CA SER A 980 2.20 -1.22 28.22
C SER A 980 1.51 0.09 27.84
N GLY A 981 0.36 0.38 28.46
CA GLY A 981 -0.50 1.50 28.09
C GLY A 981 -1.66 1.06 27.20
N VAL A 982 -2.13 1.95 26.33
CA VAL A 982 -3.32 1.74 25.47
C VAL A 982 -2.97 1.14 24.11
N GLY A 983 -2.18 0.07 24.11
CA GLY A 983 -1.78 -0.62 22.88
C GLY A 983 -1.39 -2.07 23.12
N GLN A 984 -1.37 -2.84 22.04
CA GLN A 984 -1.17 -4.28 22.05
C GLN A 984 -0.05 -4.70 21.09
N LEU A 985 0.77 -5.68 21.49
CA LEU A 985 1.66 -6.39 20.58
C LEU A 985 0.83 -7.33 19.71
N VAL A 986 0.88 -7.14 18.39
CA VAL A 986 0.16 -7.97 17.42
C VAL A 986 1.02 -9.15 17.00
N ALA A 987 2.25 -8.87 16.59
CA ALA A 987 3.17 -9.88 16.08
C ALA A 987 4.64 -9.46 16.23
N THR A 988 5.53 -10.43 16.16
CA THR A 988 6.98 -10.27 16.00
C THR A 988 7.48 -11.09 14.83
N ASP A 989 8.52 -10.60 14.17
CA ASP A 989 9.19 -11.30 13.07
C ASP A 989 10.68 -10.93 13.03
N ASN A 990 11.45 -11.63 12.23
CA ASN A 990 12.85 -11.33 11.94
C ASN A 990 13.20 -11.55 10.46
N GLY A 991 12.29 -12.08 9.65
CA GLY A 991 12.51 -12.35 8.23
C GLY A 991 13.34 -13.60 7.93
N ASP A 992 13.63 -14.46 8.92
CA ASP A 992 14.29 -15.75 8.70
C ASP A 992 13.28 -16.78 8.16
N PRO A 993 13.45 -17.30 6.93
CA PRO A 993 12.53 -18.27 6.36
C PRO A 993 12.50 -19.62 7.09
N SER A 994 13.45 -19.88 7.98
CA SER A 994 13.57 -21.12 8.76
C SER A 994 13.18 -20.98 10.24
N ASP A 995 12.78 -19.78 10.70
CA ASP A 995 12.34 -19.55 12.09
C ASP A 995 10.87 -19.92 12.29
N TYR A 996 10.59 -21.01 13.00
CA TYR A 996 9.23 -21.48 13.26
C TYR A 996 8.56 -20.91 14.52
N VAL A 997 9.13 -19.88 15.15
CA VAL A 997 8.47 -19.22 16.28
C VAL A 997 7.20 -18.49 15.79
N SER A 998 6.04 -18.80 16.38
CA SER A 998 4.75 -18.18 16.03
C SER A 998 4.80 -16.66 16.05
N PHE A 999 4.20 -16.01 15.06
CA PHE A 999 4.21 -14.55 14.93
C PHE A 999 3.71 -13.81 16.18
N PRO A 1000 2.62 -14.22 16.87
CA PRO A 1000 2.17 -13.53 18.08
C PRO A 1000 3.10 -13.67 19.30
N SER A 1001 4.16 -14.50 19.21
CA SER A 1001 5.11 -14.67 20.31
C SER A 1001 5.76 -13.33 20.69
N PRO A 1002 5.81 -12.97 21.99
CA PRO A 1002 6.55 -11.79 22.43
C PRO A 1002 8.06 -12.01 22.43
N LYS A 1003 8.53 -13.23 22.14
CA LYS A 1003 9.95 -13.57 22.06
C LYS A 1003 10.33 -13.89 20.63
N ARG A 1004 11.39 -13.27 20.13
CA ARG A 1004 11.92 -13.45 18.78
C ARG A 1004 13.44 -13.41 18.82
N HIS A 1005 14.11 -14.32 18.13
CA HIS A 1005 15.55 -14.20 17.94
C HIS A 1005 15.84 -13.09 16.93
N ALA A 1006 16.89 -12.31 17.17
CA ALA A 1006 17.45 -11.51 16.08
C ALA A 1006 17.87 -12.45 14.94
N TYR A 1007 17.65 -12.03 13.71
CA TYR A 1007 18.18 -12.68 12.51
C TYR A 1007 19.03 -11.67 11.77
N SER A 1008 20.30 -12.01 11.56
CA SER A 1008 21.34 -11.09 11.08
C SER A 1008 21.28 -9.73 11.79
N GLY A 1009 21.23 -9.74 13.13
CA GLY A 1009 21.24 -8.56 13.99
C GLY A 1009 19.92 -7.79 14.13
N ARG A 1010 18.81 -8.22 13.50
CA ARG A 1010 17.53 -7.51 13.52
C ARG A 1010 16.33 -8.37 13.93
N ALA A 1011 15.33 -7.72 14.54
CA ALA A 1011 13.99 -8.25 14.78
C ALA A 1011 12.95 -7.13 14.65
N LEU A 1012 11.68 -7.49 14.51
CA LEU A 1012 10.54 -6.59 14.35
C LEU A 1012 9.49 -6.89 15.44
N ALA A 1013 8.86 -5.84 15.95
CA ALA A 1013 7.57 -5.92 16.65
C ALA A 1013 6.54 -5.03 15.95
N ILE A 1014 5.30 -5.52 15.85
CA ILE A 1014 4.16 -4.80 15.29
C ILE A 1014 3.20 -4.49 16.43
N VAL A 1015 2.87 -3.21 16.60
CA VAL A 1015 2.03 -2.72 17.71
C VAL A 1015 0.82 -1.98 17.16
N LYS A 1016 -0.33 -2.23 17.76
CA LYS A 1016 -1.62 -1.61 17.42
C LYS A 1016 -2.15 -0.79 18.57
N GLY A 1017 -2.85 0.30 18.27
CA GLY A 1017 -3.59 1.08 19.27
C GLY A 1017 -4.88 0.37 19.72
N GLU A 1018 -5.29 0.60 20.96
CA GLU A 1018 -6.60 0.13 21.45
C GLU A 1018 -7.73 0.99 20.89
N LYS A 1019 -8.80 0.33 20.40
CA LYS A 1019 -9.93 1.01 19.77
C LYS A 1019 -10.62 1.96 20.74
N GLY A 1020 -10.81 3.21 20.31
CA GLY A 1020 -11.47 4.28 21.07
C GLY A 1020 -10.65 4.79 22.27
N GLN A 1021 -9.38 4.40 22.40
CA GLN A 1021 -8.55 4.75 23.55
C GLN A 1021 -7.28 5.52 23.15
N PRO A 1022 -7.38 6.86 22.99
CA PRO A 1022 -6.21 7.71 22.79
C PRO A 1022 -5.36 7.75 24.06
N GLY A 1023 -4.03 7.79 23.90
CA GLY A 1023 -3.11 7.76 25.03
C GLY A 1023 -1.70 7.34 24.67
N LYS A 1024 -0.96 6.90 25.69
CA LYS A 1024 0.45 6.53 25.59
C LYS A 1024 0.59 5.01 25.47
N VAL A 1025 1.46 4.58 24.56
CA VAL A 1025 1.90 3.18 24.45
C VAL A 1025 3.42 3.15 24.63
N VAL A 1026 3.91 2.32 25.53
CA VAL A 1026 5.35 2.12 25.76
C VAL A 1026 5.72 0.72 25.31
N VAL A 1027 6.64 0.64 24.37
CA VAL A 1027 7.20 -0.62 23.87
C VAL A 1027 8.63 -0.74 24.38
N GLU A 1028 8.95 -1.88 24.99
CA GLU A 1028 10.29 -2.23 25.46
C GLU A 1028 10.76 -3.51 24.77
N ALA A 1029 12.02 -3.49 24.31
CA ALA A 1029 12.75 -4.67 23.86
C ALA A 1029 13.89 -4.96 24.84
N SER A 1030 14.00 -6.20 25.30
CA SER A 1030 14.97 -6.67 26.29
C SER A 1030 15.59 -8.00 25.88
N ALA A 1031 16.83 -8.27 26.25
CA ALA A 1031 17.53 -9.53 25.99
C ALA A 1031 18.59 -9.77 27.08
N ASP A 1032 18.84 -11.04 27.41
CA ASP A 1032 19.79 -11.39 28.47
C ASP A 1032 21.20 -10.88 28.16
N GLY A 1033 21.81 -10.20 29.14
CA GLY A 1033 23.14 -9.62 29.01
C GLY A 1033 23.24 -8.33 28.17
N LEU A 1034 22.13 -7.86 27.58
CA LEU A 1034 22.09 -6.63 26.78
C LEU A 1034 21.37 -5.49 27.49
N THR A 1035 21.81 -4.25 27.26
CA THR A 1035 21.05 -3.07 27.70
C THR A 1035 19.75 -2.96 26.90
N SER A 1036 18.59 -2.89 27.59
CA SER A 1036 17.27 -2.79 26.95
C SER A 1036 17.02 -1.44 26.27
N SER A 1037 16.01 -1.38 25.39
CA SER A 1037 15.61 -0.16 24.70
C SER A 1037 14.09 0.04 24.79
N LYS A 1038 13.66 1.30 24.90
CA LYS A 1038 12.24 1.69 24.99
C LYS A 1038 11.89 2.77 23.98
N VAL A 1039 10.70 2.69 23.42
CA VAL A 1039 10.08 3.74 22.60
C VAL A 1039 8.69 4.04 23.14
N THR A 1040 8.29 5.31 23.07
CA THR A 1040 6.92 5.75 23.38
C THR A 1040 6.20 6.11 22.08
N LEU A 1041 5.03 5.51 21.87
CA LEU A 1041 4.07 5.87 20.85
C LEU A 1041 2.89 6.62 21.48
N HIS A 1042 2.15 7.33 20.65
CA HIS A 1042 0.92 8.02 21.01
C HIS A 1042 -0.22 7.56 20.12
N THR A 1043 -1.26 6.98 20.72
CA THR A 1043 -2.54 6.75 20.05
C THR A 1043 -3.35 8.04 20.09
N ILE A 1044 -3.84 8.48 18.93
CA ILE A 1044 -4.59 9.75 18.78
C ILE A 1044 -6.01 9.48 18.27
N SER A 1045 -6.94 10.35 18.65
CA SER A 1045 -8.32 10.30 18.20
C SER A 1045 -8.48 10.56 16.72
#